data_AF-A0AAE1RKN0-F1
#
_entry.id   AF-A0AAE1RKN0-F1
#
_cell.length_a   1.000
_cell.length_b   1.000
_cell.length_c   1.000
_cell.angle_alpha   90.00
_cell.angle_beta   90.00
_cell.angle_gamma   90.00
#
_symmetry.space_group_name_H-M   'P 1'
#
loop_
_entity.id
_entity.type
_entity.pdbx_description
1 polymer ?
#
loop_
_entity_poly.entity_id
_entity_poly.type
_entity_poly.pdbx_seq_one_letter_code
_entity_poly.pdbx_strand_id
1 'polypeptide(L)'
;MAGESYSHYGGRKSSDWCSKITVVTFVGISFVGIWMLISSSFSIPLQNSEISSTLKVIKNLPGQDFPVNAKREEDETFQGEKGFRRGRSLKEIEDEESEGDSSNLRNEEENQENSESSSSGDESQSGNESEEVDSREKDSTSSGGESETGGEDSNTDENGDLKLETEKAKKGETENEIYPAGDQSEILKETTTQNGPWSTQAAESEKENESQDSSSSKGYKWQLCKTDAGPDYIPCLDNVQAIRKLPSTSHYEHRERHCPTEPSTCLVPLPSGYKQPIGWPRSREQIWYSNVPHGKLAKVKGHQNWVKVTGEYLTFPGGGTQFKQGALHYIDFIQQTLPQISWGKQTRVILDVGCGVASFGGYLFERDVLAMSLAPKDEHEAQVQFALERGIPAISAVMGTKRLPFPGKVFDAVHCARCRVPWHIEGGKLLLELNRVLRPGGHFIWSATPVYRKDEENVGIWEAMSELTKSMCWELVEINEDKLNEVGVAIYRKPTSNDCYQSRKRNDPPMCEEADDSDAAWNITLQACLHKAPEDSSAHGSKWPAKWPLRSEKLPSWLRSSQVGVYGKAAPEDFAADYDHWKNVMSKSYLNDLGINWSSVRNVMDMKTIYGGFAAALKDLKVWVMNVVPIDSPDTLPIIYDRGLFGIYHDWCESFSTYPRSYDLLHADHLFSDIKKRCTIASVFAEVDRILRPEGKLIVRDNAETILEIENMARSVKWKVKMSYSKNGEGLLFVQKSFWRPNQEQIIKSAIA
;
A
#
# COMPACT_ATOMS: atom_id res chain seq x y z
N MET A 1 -43.26 -5.94 67.77
CA MET A 1 -44.73 -5.71 67.79
C MET A 1 -45.13 -5.67 66.31
N ALA A 2 -45.86 -6.63 65.72
CA ALA A 2 -47.05 -7.39 66.14
C ALA A 2 -48.36 -6.60 65.97
N GLY A 3 -49.35 -7.20 65.29
CA GLY A 3 -50.61 -6.58 64.81
C GLY A 3 -50.45 -5.97 63.40
N GLU A 4 -51.22 -6.26 62.34
CA GLU A 4 -52.67 -6.52 62.14
C GLU A 4 -53.56 -5.25 62.22
N SER A 5 -54.63 -5.06 61.43
CA SER A 5 -55.12 -5.67 60.16
C SER A 5 -56.35 -4.87 59.61
N TYR A 6 -56.93 -5.28 58.46
CA TYR A 6 -58.23 -4.80 57.87
C TYR A 6 -58.27 -3.37 57.25
N SER A 7 -59.14 -3.03 56.28
CA SER A 7 -60.08 -3.81 55.44
C SER A 7 -60.49 -3.13 54.10
N HIS A 8 -60.48 -3.92 53.01
CA HIS A 8 -61.49 -4.14 51.95
C HIS A 8 -62.48 -3.06 51.39
N TYR A 9 -62.78 -3.23 50.09
CA TYR A 9 -63.82 -2.62 49.22
C TYR A 9 -63.64 -1.14 48.77
N GLY A 10 -63.86 -0.78 47.48
CA GLY A 10 -64.11 -1.61 46.29
C GLY A 10 -64.52 -0.80 45.04
N GLY A 11 -64.22 -1.31 43.83
CA GLY A 11 -64.58 -0.68 42.54
C GLY A 11 -64.18 -1.57 41.34
N ARG A 12 -64.92 -1.51 40.21
CA ARG A 12 -64.82 -2.50 39.11
C ARG A 12 -64.12 -1.99 37.83
N LYS A 13 -63.19 -2.82 37.34
CA LYS A 13 -62.89 -3.20 35.93
C LYS A 13 -62.99 -2.14 34.81
N SER A 14 -61.88 -1.98 34.09
CA SER A 14 -61.84 -2.23 32.63
C SER A 14 -60.48 -2.85 32.24
N SER A 15 -60.41 -3.52 31.10
CA SER A 15 -59.21 -4.22 30.60
C SER A 15 -58.65 -3.53 29.35
N ASP A 16 -57.35 -3.21 29.33
CA ASP A 16 -56.67 -2.69 28.14
C ASP A 16 -55.16 -3.01 28.17
N TRP A 17 -54.82 -4.25 27.83
CA TRP A 17 -53.43 -4.68 27.59
C TRP A 17 -53.34 -5.32 26.19
N CYS A 18 -52.13 -5.37 25.63
CA CYS A 18 -51.79 -5.87 24.27
C CYS A 18 -52.10 -4.99 23.03
N SER A 19 -53.03 -4.01 23.05
CA SER A 19 -53.34 -3.24 21.82
C SER A 19 -52.36 -2.08 21.52
N LYS A 20 -51.97 -1.31 22.54
CA LYS A 20 -51.35 0.02 22.34
C LYS A 20 -49.83 0.06 22.13
N ILE A 21 -49.10 -1.03 22.40
CA ILE A 21 -47.64 -1.06 22.23
C ILE A 21 -47.27 -1.34 20.76
N THR A 22 -47.92 -2.32 20.12
CA THR A 22 -47.62 -2.75 18.75
C THR A 22 -47.83 -1.65 17.70
N VAL A 23 -48.84 -0.79 17.89
CA VAL A 23 -49.15 0.31 16.97
C VAL A 23 -48.06 1.40 16.97
N VAL A 24 -47.48 1.70 18.13
CA VAL A 24 -46.45 2.74 18.27
C VAL A 24 -45.17 2.35 17.52
N THR A 25 -44.74 1.08 17.63
CA THR A 25 -43.54 0.58 16.93
C THR A 25 -43.71 0.57 15.41
N PHE A 26 -44.89 0.19 14.91
CA PHE A 26 -45.15 0.08 13.47
C PHE A 26 -45.23 1.45 12.77
N VAL A 27 -45.82 2.45 13.42
CA VAL A 27 -45.82 3.84 12.91
C VAL A 27 -44.40 4.43 12.92
N GLY A 28 -43.62 4.19 13.98
CA GLY A 28 -42.24 4.68 14.07
C GLY A 28 -41.34 4.19 12.93
N ILE A 29 -41.38 2.89 12.61
CA ILE A 29 -40.59 2.30 11.52
C ILE A 29 -41.04 2.81 10.15
N SER A 30 -42.34 3.04 9.96
CA SER A 30 -42.91 3.53 8.69
C SER A 30 -42.43 4.93 8.31
N PHE A 31 -42.23 5.83 9.29
CA PHE A 31 -41.73 7.18 9.02
C PHE A 31 -40.25 7.21 8.61
N VAL A 32 -39.41 6.34 9.19
CA VAL A 32 -37.98 6.24 8.83
C VAL A 32 -37.81 5.74 7.38
N GLY A 33 -38.61 4.75 6.97
CA GLY A 33 -38.58 4.21 5.60
C GLY A 33 -38.96 5.24 4.53
N ILE A 34 -39.91 6.14 4.82
CA ILE A 34 -40.35 7.18 3.87
C ILE A 34 -39.33 8.33 3.79
N TRP A 35 -38.72 8.73 4.91
CA TRP A 35 -37.77 9.85 4.91
C TRP A 35 -36.46 9.56 4.14
N MET A 36 -36.09 8.29 3.98
CA MET A 36 -34.91 7.88 3.20
C MET A 36 -35.17 7.75 1.68
N LEU A 37 -36.41 7.87 1.20
CA LEU A 37 -36.76 7.61 -0.22
C LEU A 37 -37.19 8.84 -1.03
N ILE A 38 -37.40 10.01 -0.42
CA ILE A 38 -37.61 11.29 -1.10
C ILE A 38 -36.42 12.19 -0.77
N SER A 39 -35.31 12.20 -1.52
CA SER A 39 -35.12 12.20 -2.98
C SER A 39 -35.67 13.46 -3.68
N SER A 40 -34.87 14.52 -3.60
CA SER A 40 -34.70 15.56 -4.63
C SER A 40 -35.80 16.60 -4.90
N SER A 41 -35.35 17.77 -5.35
CA SER A 41 -36.07 18.71 -6.22
C SER A 41 -37.27 19.47 -5.63
N PHE A 42 -37.00 20.60 -4.97
CA PHE A 42 -37.90 21.76 -5.04
C PHE A 42 -37.11 23.04 -5.32
N SER A 43 -37.54 23.78 -6.34
CA SER A 43 -36.88 25.01 -6.80
C SER A 43 -37.64 26.25 -6.33
N ILE A 44 -36.94 27.25 -5.81
CA ILE A 44 -37.48 28.59 -5.55
C ILE A 44 -36.51 29.61 -6.17
N PRO A 45 -36.97 30.53 -7.03
CA PRO A 45 -36.10 31.49 -7.69
C PRO A 45 -35.77 32.67 -6.75
N LEU A 46 -34.51 32.82 -6.35
CA LEU A 46 -34.00 34.10 -5.86
C LEU A 46 -33.11 34.76 -6.92
N GLN A 47 -33.63 35.84 -7.47
CA GLN A 47 -32.92 36.77 -8.35
C GLN A 47 -32.00 37.66 -7.49
N ASN A 48 -30.69 37.68 -7.77
CA ASN A 48 -29.84 38.81 -7.35
C ASN A 48 -28.58 38.92 -8.22
N SER A 49 -28.37 40.10 -8.82
CA SER A 49 -27.36 40.37 -9.84
C SER A 49 -26.16 41.15 -9.28
N GLU A 50 -25.55 40.69 -8.18
CA GLU A 50 -24.64 41.54 -7.39
C GLU A 50 -23.35 40.86 -6.85
N ILE A 51 -22.87 39.80 -7.49
CA ILE A 51 -21.61 39.09 -7.12
C ILE A 51 -20.51 39.24 -8.20
N SER A 52 -20.80 39.85 -9.36
CA SER A 52 -19.83 40.07 -10.44
C SER A 52 -18.73 41.11 -10.10
N SER A 53 -18.96 41.92 -9.06
CA SER A 53 -18.03 42.93 -8.53
C SER A 53 -16.87 42.31 -7.76
N THR A 54 -17.14 41.42 -6.81
CA THR A 54 -16.17 40.92 -5.82
C THR A 54 -14.99 40.18 -6.46
N LEU A 55 -15.26 39.38 -7.50
CA LEU A 55 -14.23 38.63 -8.25
C LEU A 55 -13.24 39.52 -9.03
N LYS A 56 -13.51 40.81 -9.20
CA LYS A 56 -12.56 41.76 -9.82
C LYS A 56 -11.64 42.46 -8.82
N VAL A 57 -11.99 42.46 -7.51
CA VAL A 57 -11.25 43.21 -6.48
C VAL A 57 -9.90 42.54 -6.15
N ILE A 58 -9.83 41.21 -6.17
CA ILE A 58 -8.63 40.45 -5.77
C ILE A 58 -7.44 40.68 -6.72
N LYS A 59 -7.65 41.18 -7.95
CA LYS A 59 -6.58 41.39 -8.94
C LYS A 59 -5.84 42.74 -8.84
N ASN A 60 -6.17 43.64 -7.92
CA ASN A 60 -5.55 44.97 -7.81
C ASN A 60 -5.23 45.38 -6.37
N LEU A 61 -3.97 45.17 -5.94
CA LEU A 61 -3.31 45.91 -4.86
C LEU A 61 -1.86 46.21 -5.30
N PRO A 62 -1.32 47.41 -5.05
CA PRO A 62 -0.04 47.85 -5.61
C PRO A 62 1.17 47.34 -4.80
N GLY A 63 2.32 47.26 -5.46
CA GLY A 63 3.59 46.87 -4.83
C GLY A 63 4.23 47.98 -3.98
N GLN A 64 5.22 47.57 -3.16
CA GLN A 64 6.15 48.46 -2.46
C GLN A 64 7.58 47.92 -2.63
N ASP A 65 8.50 48.79 -3.01
CA ASP A 65 9.87 48.42 -3.34
C ASP A 65 10.73 48.11 -2.11
N PHE A 66 11.54 47.05 -2.21
CA PHE A 66 12.78 46.89 -1.45
C PHE A 66 13.90 46.40 -2.41
N PRO A 67 15.15 46.88 -2.26
CA PRO A 67 16.14 46.81 -3.33
C PRO A 67 16.82 45.44 -3.44
N VAL A 68 16.67 44.80 -4.60
CA VAL A 68 17.47 43.64 -4.99
C VAL A 68 18.84 44.12 -5.49
N ASN A 69 19.90 43.81 -4.75
CA ASN A 69 21.27 44.07 -5.16
C ASN A 69 22.04 42.75 -5.28
N ALA A 70 21.85 42.06 -6.42
CA ALA A 70 22.52 40.81 -6.76
C ALA A 70 23.22 40.95 -8.10
N LYS A 71 24.54 40.77 -8.11
CA LYS A 71 25.34 40.84 -9.35
C LYS A 71 25.00 39.64 -10.24
N ARG A 72 24.89 39.88 -11.54
CA ARG A 72 25.18 38.84 -12.53
C ARG A 72 26.70 38.77 -12.69
N GLU A 73 27.22 37.56 -12.67
CA GLU A 73 28.41 37.23 -13.44
C GLU A 73 27.91 36.49 -14.68
N GLU A 74 28.26 37.03 -15.85
CA GLU A 74 28.04 36.41 -17.15
C GLU A 74 29.38 35.76 -17.54
N ASP A 75 29.35 34.54 -18.06
CA ASP A 75 30.51 33.96 -18.73
C ASP A 75 30.02 33.18 -19.96
N GLU A 76 30.51 33.57 -21.13
CA GLU A 76 30.17 32.96 -22.42
C GLU A 76 31.24 31.97 -22.87
N THR A 77 30.79 30.92 -23.56
CA THR A 77 31.44 30.07 -24.59
C THR A 77 31.10 28.59 -24.34
N PHE A 78 30.90 27.74 -25.35
CA PHE A 78 31.59 27.68 -26.64
C PHE A 78 30.66 27.17 -27.77
N GLN A 79 31.04 27.39 -29.04
CA GLN A 79 30.26 26.98 -30.22
C GLN A 79 30.67 25.60 -30.74
N GLY A 80 29.71 24.84 -31.30
CA GLY A 80 29.97 23.58 -32.02
C GLY A 80 28.92 23.37 -33.12
N GLU A 81 29.36 23.10 -34.36
CA GLU A 81 28.52 23.17 -35.55
C GLU A 81 27.94 21.84 -36.04
N LYS A 82 26.73 21.92 -36.64
CA LYS A 82 26.18 21.20 -37.83
C LYS A 82 26.27 19.65 -37.88
N GLY A 83 25.24 18.94 -38.38
CA GLY A 83 23.96 19.38 -38.94
C GLY A 83 23.32 18.31 -39.86
N PHE A 84 22.37 18.73 -40.71
CA PHE A 84 21.55 17.91 -41.63
C PHE A 84 20.52 16.97 -40.95
N ARG A 85 19.34 16.68 -41.54
CA ARG A 85 18.80 17.03 -42.88
C ARG A 85 17.27 17.27 -42.79
N ARG A 86 16.68 18.03 -43.73
CA ARG A 86 15.25 18.44 -43.72
C ARG A 86 14.58 18.22 -45.10
N GLY A 87 13.31 17.81 -45.11
CA GLY A 87 12.46 17.61 -46.31
C GLY A 87 11.80 16.22 -46.34
N ARG A 88 10.59 16.03 -46.89
CA ARG A 88 9.75 16.90 -47.74
C ARG A 88 8.24 16.75 -47.40
N SER A 89 7.40 17.57 -48.03
CA SER A 89 5.96 17.76 -47.71
C SER A 89 4.99 16.92 -48.58
N LEU A 90 3.72 16.95 -48.12
CA LEU A 90 2.41 16.50 -48.66
C LEU A 90 2.26 16.13 -50.15
N LYS A 91 1.25 15.27 -50.37
CA LYS A 91 0.16 15.50 -51.36
C LYS A 91 -1.17 14.91 -50.87
N GLU A 92 -2.27 15.61 -51.10
CA GLU A 92 -3.66 15.13 -50.97
C GLU A 92 -4.14 14.38 -52.23
N ILE A 93 -5.19 13.56 -52.08
CA ILE A 93 -6.36 13.43 -53.00
C ILE A 93 -7.60 13.24 -52.11
N GLU A 94 -8.76 13.73 -52.57
CA GLU A 94 -10.03 13.88 -51.85
C GLU A 94 -11.04 12.72 -52.09
N ASP A 95 -12.06 12.68 -51.23
CA ASP A 95 -13.48 12.31 -51.40
C ASP A 95 -13.96 11.15 -52.28
N GLU A 96 -14.90 10.36 -51.72
CA GLU A 96 -16.25 10.21 -52.28
C GLU A 96 -17.27 9.74 -51.19
N GLU A 97 -18.43 10.40 -51.10
CA GLU A 97 -19.59 9.98 -50.30
C GLU A 97 -20.72 9.45 -51.21
N SER A 98 -21.53 8.50 -50.73
CA SER A 98 -22.96 8.44 -51.09
C SER A 98 -23.80 7.64 -50.08
N GLU A 99 -24.88 8.26 -49.59
CA GLU A 99 -26.28 7.78 -49.47
C GLU A 99 -26.51 6.24 -49.45
N GLY A 100 -27.29 5.64 -48.55
CA GLY A 100 -28.65 5.96 -48.05
C GLY A 100 -29.43 4.62 -47.96
N ASP A 101 -30.65 4.47 -47.47
CA ASP A 101 -31.59 5.36 -46.76
C ASP A 101 -32.44 4.52 -45.75
N SER A 102 -33.32 5.18 -45.00
CA SER A 102 -34.33 4.70 -44.07
C SER A 102 -35.13 3.42 -44.40
N SER A 103 -35.64 2.74 -43.35
CA SER A 103 -37.09 2.57 -43.18
C SER A 103 -37.51 2.15 -41.75
N ASN A 104 -38.55 2.82 -41.26
CA ASN A 104 -39.35 2.60 -40.04
C ASN A 104 -39.74 1.15 -39.69
N LEU A 105 -40.02 0.86 -38.40
CA LEU A 105 -41.39 0.66 -37.86
C LEU A 105 -41.45 0.25 -36.36
N ARG A 106 -42.31 0.96 -35.60
CA ARG A 106 -43.31 0.55 -34.56
C ARG A 106 -43.02 -0.67 -33.64
N ASN A 107 -43.10 -0.57 -32.30
CA ASN A 107 -44.21 -0.24 -31.35
C ASN A 107 -45.04 -1.48 -30.92
N GLU A 108 -45.79 -1.34 -29.81
CA GLU A 108 -46.57 -2.38 -29.08
C GLU A 108 -45.65 -3.39 -28.34
N GLU A 109 -45.58 -3.47 -27.00
CA GLU A 109 -46.38 -2.93 -25.89
C GLU A 109 -47.77 -3.58 -25.72
N GLU A 110 -47.86 -4.63 -24.88
CA GLU A 110 -48.88 -4.89 -23.83
C GLU A 110 -48.50 -6.20 -23.05
N ASN A 111 -48.60 -6.25 -21.71
CA ASN A 111 -49.72 -6.74 -20.86
C ASN A 111 -50.14 -8.22 -21.14
N GLN A 112 -50.51 -9.06 -20.15
CA GLN A 112 -50.90 -8.83 -18.74
C GLN A 112 -50.80 -10.16 -17.91
N GLU A 113 -50.83 -10.06 -16.56
CA GLU A 113 -51.62 -10.85 -15.56
C GLU A 113 -51.98 -12.36 -15.73
N ASN A 114 -52.24 -13.19 -14.69
CA ASN A 114 -52.23 -13.07 -13.20
C ASN A 114 -52.15 -14.48 -12.52
N SER A 115 -52.07 -14.52 -11.16
CA SER A 115 -52.71 -15.46 -10.17
C SER A 115 -52.90 -17.00 -10.47
N GLU A 116 -52.91 -17.96 -9.52
CA GLU A 116 -53.01 -17.95 -8.05
C GLU A 116 -52.79 -19.35 -7.40
N SER A 117 -52.32 -19.42 -6.13
CA SER A 117 -52.70 -20.43 -5.10
C SER A 117 -52.28 -21.93 -5.28
N SER A 118 -52.22 -22.82 -4.25
CA SER A 118 -52.07 -22.70 -2.79
C SER A 118 -51.79 -24.07 -2.10
N SER A 119 -51.31 -24.04 -0.84
CA SER A 119 -51.20 -25.17 0.14
C SER A 119 -50.21 -26.31 -0.20
N SER A 120 -49.62 -27.07 0.73
CA SER A 120 -49.50 -27.07 2.22
C SER A 120 -48.13 -27.69 2.59
N GLY A 121 -47.58 -27.69 3.81
CA GLY A 121 -47.96 -27.19 5.15
C GLY A 121 -46.92 -27.72 6.17
N ASP A 122 -46.75 -27.07 7.32
CA ASP A 122 -45.74 -27.45 8.34
C ASP A 122 -46.06 -28.74 9.09
N GLU A 123 -45.03 -29.38 9.67
CA GLU A 123 -45.09 -29.72 11.11
C GLU A 123 -43.70 -29.85 11.76
N SER A 124 -43.58 -29.37 13.00
CA SER A 124 -42.37 -29.47 13.84
C SER A 124 -42.70 -29.27 15.31
N GLN A 125 -42.28 -30.18 16.20
CA GLN A 125 -42.22 -30.12 17.69
C GLN A 125 -41.72 -31.49 18.21
N SER A 126 -41.23 -31.72 19.43
CA SER A 126 -40.71 -30.88 20.54
C SER A 126 -39.94 -31.80 21.50
N GLY A 127 -38.80 -31.40 22.07
CA GLY A 127 -38.72 -30.80 23.43
C GLY A 127 -38.10 -31.80 24.43
N ASN A 128 -37.82 -31.49 25.71
CA ASN A 128 -37.59 -30.22 26.42
C ASN A 128 -36.89 -30.58 27.79
N GLU A 129 -36.78 -29.63 28.74
CA GLU A 129 -36.31 -29.78 30.14
C GLU A 129 -34.78 -29.90 30.36
N SER A 130 -34.18 -29.40 31.46
CA SER A 130 -34.61 -28.44 32.50
C SER A 130 -33.40 -27.95 33.35
N GLU A 131 -33.67 -27.08 34.35
CA GLU A 131 -32.72 -26.46 35.31
C GLU A 131 -33.26 -26.70 36.75
N GLU A 132 -32.58 -26.54 37.89
CA GLU A 132 -31.29 -25.91 38.28
C GLU A 132 -30.84 -26.51 39.67
N VAL A 133 -29.88 -25.89 40.36
CA VAL A 133 -29.60 -25.90 41.82
C VAL A 133 -28.54 -26.87 42.40
N ASP A 134 -27.43 -26.25 42.80
CA ASP A 134 -26.60 -26.37 44.03
C ASP A 134 -26.58 -27.65 44.91
N SER A 135 -25.37 -28.03 45.35
CA SER A 135 -25.08 -28.31 46.78
C SER A 135 -23.57 -28.41 47.07
N ARG A 136 -23.14 -28.00 48.28
CA ARG A 136 -21.77 -28.11 48.80
C ARG A 136 -21.75 -28.71 50.20
N GLU A 137 -20.97 -29.77 50.41
CA GLU A 137 -20.24 -30.10 51.67
C GLU A 137 -19.19 -31.18 51.32
N LYS A 138 -17.90 -31.14 51.71
CA LYS A 138 -17.17 -30.91 52.98
C LYS A 138 -17.17 -32.08 53.97
N ASP A 139 -16.14 -32.92 53.88
CA ASP A 139 -15.17 -33.28 54.94
C ASP A 139 -14.18 -34.35 54.40
N SER A 140 -13.13 -34.80 55.09
CA SER A 140 -12.00 -34.15 55.80
C SER A 140 -11.05 -35.28 56.29
N THR A 141 -9.94 -34.98 57.00
CA THR A 141 -8.97 -35.96 57.58
C THR A 141 -8.06 -36.60 56.49
N SER A 142 -6.77 -36.29 56.34
CA SER A 142 -5.58 -36.41 57.24
C SER A 142 -5.11 -37.87 57.46
N SER A 143 -3.82 -38.19 57.68
CA SER A 143 -2.65 -37.37 58.08
C SER A 143 -1.28 -38.02 57.76
N GLY A 144 -0.19 -37.22 57.78
CA GLY A 144 1.21 -37.66 57.95
C GLY A 144 2.07 -37.72 56.66
N GLY A 145 3.28 -37.14 56.59
CA GLY A 145 3.95 -36.23 57.54
C GLY A 145 5.34 -35.72 57.05
N GLU A 146 5.70 -34.50 57.47
CA GLU A 146 6.99 -33.99 58.02
C GLU A 146 8.36 -34.61 57.59
N SER A 147 9.50 -33.89 57.50
CA SER A 147 9.87 -32.46 57.72
C SER A 147 11.22 -32.16 57.00
N GLU A 148 11.50 -30.95 56.46
CA GLU A 148 12.27 -29.80 57.03
C GLU A 148 13.77 -30.05 57.35
N THR A 149 14.75 -29.12 57.42
CA THR A 149 15.01 -27.72 56.95
C THR A 149 16.48 -27.36 57.28
N GLY A 150 17.11 -26.41 56.56
CA GLY A 150 18.21 -25.53 57.07
C GLY A 150 19.59 -26.16 57.39
N GLY A 151 20.66 -25.38 57.61
CA GLY A 151 20.85 -23.92 57.43
C GLY A 151 22.00 -23.36 58.28
N GLU A 152 22.94 -22.62 57.65
CA GLU A 152 23.92 -21.67 58.27
C GLU A 152 24.99 -22.34 59.22
N ASP A 153 26.10 -21.72 59.66
CA ASP A 153 26.64 -20.36 59.46
C ASP A 153 28.20 -20.23 59.58
N SER A 154 28.72 -19.01 59.34
CA SER A 154 29.91 -18.22 59.78
C SER A 154 30.90 -18.76 60.88
N ASN A 155 32.04 -18.17 61.28
CA ASN A 155 32.67 -16.81 61.44
C ASN A 155 34.23 -17.02 61.51
N THR A 156 35.24 -16.13 61.72
CA THR A 156 35.64 -14.67 61.71
C THR A 156 37.18 -14.65 61.96
N ASP A 157 38.02 -13.60 61.96
CA ASP A 157 38.09 -12.17 61.52
C ASP A 157 39.61 -11.86 61.27
N GLU A 158 40.04 -10.80 60.57
CA GLU A 158 40.52 -9.49 61.08
C GLU A 158 41.39 -8.82 59.95
N ASN A 159 41.82 -7.54 59.93
CA ASN A 159 41.37 -6.23 60.46
C ASN A 159 42.38 -5.13 59.97
N GLY A 160 42.08 -3.83 60.10
CA GLY A 160 43.06 -2.72 60.13
C GLY A 160 43.17 -1.74 58.93
N ASP A 161 42.47 -0.60 59.04
CA ASP A 161 42.81 0.78 58.59
C ASP A 161 43.35 1.12 57.17
N LEU A 162 43.04 2.26 56.50
CA LEU A 162 42.03 3.33 56.66
C LEU A 162 42.04 4.26 55.40
N LYS A 163 40.87 4.62 54.82
CA LYS A 163 40.49 5.83 53.99
C LYS A 163 41.46 6.37 52.88
N LEU A 164 41.02 6.97 51.76
CA LEU A 164 39.77 7.69 51.42
C LEU A 164 39.46 7.60 49.91
N GLU A 165 38.18 7.83 49.56
CA GLU A 165 37.54 8.03 48.24
C GLU A 165 38.39 8.24 46.96
N THR A 166 38.15 7.38 45.95
CA THR A 166 38.03 7.78 44.53
C THR A 166 37.27 6.69 43.76
N GLU A 167 36.04 6.94 43.30
CA GLU A 167 35.31 5.93 42.51
C GLU A 167 35.81 5.84 41.06
N LYS A 168 36.19 4.63 40.64
CA LYS A 168 36.35 4.24 39.24
C LYS A 168 35.72 2.86 39.02
N ALA A 169 34.53 2.84 38.44
CA ALA A 169 33.89 1.61 38.00
C ALA A 169 34.76 0.87 36.97
N LYS A 170 34.75 -0.47 37.01
CA LYS A 170 35.41 -1.32 36.02
C LYS A 170 34.55 -2.56 35.74
N LYS A 171 34.12 -2.68 34.48
CA LYS A 171 33.79 -3.91 33.76
C LYS A 171 33.00 -5.00 34.53
N GLY A 172 31.68 -4.97 34.39
CA GLY A 172 30.96 -6.17 33.96
C GLY A 172 31.05 -6.27 32.43
N GLU A 173 30.96 -7.46 31.87
CA GLU A 173 31.02 -7.68 30.41
C GLU A 173 29.62 -7.60 29.78
N THR A 174 29.57 -7.34 28.47
CA THR A 174 28.33 -7.31 27.70
C THR A 174 28.64 -7.78 26.29
N GLU A 175 27.98 -8.86 25.86
CA GLU A 175 28.28 -9.53 24.59
C GLU A 175 27.65 -8.76 23.43
N ASN A 176 28.46 -7.97 22.72
CA ASN A 176 28.15 -7.52 21.38
C ASN A 176 28.73 -8.55 20.39
N GLU A 177 27.87 -9.33 19.73
CA GLU A 177 28.29 -10.19 18.62
C GLU A 177 28.68 -9.33 17.41
N ILE A 178 29.99 -9.06 17.29
CA ILE A 178 30.58 -8.39 16.14
C ILE A 178 30.71 -9.41 15.01
N TYR A 179 29.80 -9.32 14.03
CA TYR A 179 29.90 -10.09 12.79
C TYR A 179 31.27 -9.86 12.10
N PRO A 180 31.96 -10.91 11.63
CA PRO A 180 33.27 -10.76 11.00
C PRO A 180 33.14 -10.11 9.63
N ALA A 181 33.45 -8.81 9.54
CA ALA A 181 33.42 -7.99 8.32
C ALA A 181 34.58 -8.31 7.34
N GLY A 182 34.98 -9.58 7.23
CA GLY A 182 36.22 -10.03 6.62
C GLY A 182 36.06 -11.24 5.70
N ASP A 183 35.25 -11.11 4.65
CA ASP A 183 35.34 -11.99 3.45
C ASP A 183 34.69 -11.40 2.19
N GLN A 184 33.77 -10.42 2.32
CA GLN A 184 33.17 -9.70 1.16
C GLN A 184 34.21 -9.02 0.23
N SER A 185 35.48 -8.91 0.63
CA SER A 185 36.55 -8.38 -0.22
C SER A 185 37.06 -9.36 -1.29
N GLU A 186 36.89 -10.67 -1.11
CA GLU A 186 37.36 -11.67 -2.08
C GLU A 186 36.43 -11.77 -3.31
N ILE A 187 35.13 -11.53 -3.10
CA ILE A 187 34.09 -11.51 -4.14
C ILE A 187 34.40 -10.50 -5.27
N LEU A 188 35.18 -9.45 -4.96
CA LEU A 188 35.62 -8.43 -5.93
C LEU A 188 36.58 -8.95 -7.02
N LYS A 189 37.14 -10.16 -6.91
CA LYS A 189 38.18 -10.65 -7.83
C LYS A 189 37.73 -11.72 -8.85
N GLU A 190 36.67 -12.50 -8.59
CA GLU A 190 36.32 -13.65 -9.45
C GLU A 190 35.24 -13.42 -10.52
N THR A 191 34.71 -12.21 -10.74
CA THR A 191 33.81 -11.95 -11.89
C THR A 191 34.53 -11.72 -13.23
N THR A 192 35.65 -12.43 -13.43
CA THR A 192 36.45 -12.50 -14.67
C THR A 192 36.66 -13.97 -15.08
N THR A 193 35.56 -14.73 -15.13
CA THR A 193 35.56 -16.11 -15.62
C THR A 193 35.84 -16.17 -17.13
N GLN A 194 36.55 -17.20 -17.57
CA GLN A 194 37.01 -17.33 -18.96
C GLN A 194 35.89 -17.85 -19.88
N ASN A 195 35.90 -17.39 -21.14
CA ASN A 195 34.98 -17.86 -22.18
C ASN A 195 35.25 -19.35 -22.51
N GLY A 196 34.27 -20.21 -22.24
CA GLY A 196 34.26 -21.62 -22.66
C GLY A 196 32.83 -22.07 -23.02
N PRO A 197 32.62 -22.95 -24.01
CA PRO A 197 31.27 -23.35 -24.41
C PRO A 197 30.54 -24.16 -23.34
N TRP A 198 29.29 -23.80 -23.05
CA TRP A 198 28.44 -24.44 -22.06
C TRP A 198 28.07 -25.89 -22.47
N SER A 199 28.40 -26.88 -21.65
CA SER A 199 27.93 -28.27 -21.84
C SER A 199 26.55 -28.44 -21.20
N THR A 200 25.56 -28.91 -21.96
CA THR A 200 24.14 -28.78 -21.62
C THR A 200 23.63 -29.80 -20.60
N GLN A 201 23.72 -29.48 -19.30
CA GLN A 201 23.07 -30.26 -18.23
C GLN A 201 21.53 -30.21 -18.23
N ALA A 202 20.90 -29.42 -19.09
CA ALA A 202 19.45 -29.39 -19.27
C ALA A 202 18.85 -30.79 -19.58
N ALA A 203 19.63 -31.66 -20.23
CA ALA A 203 19.23 -33.04 -20.54
C ALA A 203 19.41 -34.04 -19.36
N GLU A 204 20.06 -33.62 -18.27
CA GLU A 204 20.19 -34.41 -17.04
C GLU A 204 19.05 -34.08 -16.08
N SER A 205 18.70 -32.79 -15.92
CA SER A 205 17.59 -32.37 -15.05
C SER A 205 16.22 -32.91 -15.46
N GLU A 206 15.97 -33.16 -16.75
CA GLU A 206 14.72 -33.81 -17.19
C GLU A 206 14.66 -35.30 -16.78
N LYS A 207 15.81 -35.98 -16.66
CA LYS A 207 15.88 -37.39 -16.25
C LYS A 207 15.82 -37.56 -14.73
N GLU A 208 16.43 -36.67 -13.96
CA GLU A 208 16.33 -36.71 -12.50
C GLU A 208 14.90 -36.51 -12.00
N ASN A 209 14.08 -35.73 -12.71
CA ASN A 209 12.66 -35.54 -12.40
C ASN A 209 11.83 -36.82 -12.52
N GLU A 210 12.27 -37.85 -13.26
CA GLU A 210 11.62 -39.16 -13.32
C GLU A 210 12.20 -40.15 -12.29
N SER A 211 13.48 -40.03 -11.91
CA SER A 211 14.15 -40.99 -11.01
C SER A 211 14.08 -40.65 -9.51
N GLN A 212 13.76 -39.41 -9.12
CA GLN A 212 13.73 -39.00 -7.70
C GLN A 212 12.38 -39.18 -6.98
N ASP A 213 11.31 -39.61 -7.66
CA ASP A 213 9.97 -39.79 -7.05
C ASP A 213 9.91 -40.96 -6.04
N SER A 214 11.02 -41.68 -5.83
CA SER A 214 11.15 -42.82 -4.90
C SER A 214 12.01 -42.58 -3.65
N SER A 215 12.72 -41.45 -3.50
CA SER A 215 13.60 -41.18 -2.34
C SER A 215 12.92 -40.29 -1.29
N SER A 216 12.01 -40.89 -0.51
CA SER A 216 11.38 -40.39 0.73
C SER A 216 11.61 -38.92 1.13
N SER A 217 10.97 -37.97 0.44
CA SER A 217 10.83 -36.62 0.99
C SER A 217 9.97 -36.66 2.26
N LYS A 218 10.35 -35.90 3.30
CA LYS A 218 9.41 -35.52 4.38
C LYS A 218 8.47 -34.42 3.85
N GLY A 219 7.66 -34.78 2.86
CA GLY A 219 7.01 -33.82 1.97
C GLY A 219 6.05 -32.85 2.66
N TYR A 220 6.22 -31.55 2.36
CA TYR A 220 5.30 -30.49 2.74
C TYR A 220 3.89 -30.78 2.18
N LYS A 221 2.88 -30.81 3.05
CA LYS A 221 1.49 -31.11 2.69
C LYS A 221 0.67 -29.82 2.56
N TRP A 222 0.69 -29.25 1.36
CA TRP A 222 -0.05 -28.03 1.04
C TRP A 222 -1.55 -28.29 0.85
N GLN A 223 -2.36 -27.33 1.31
CA GLN A 223 -3.82 -27.33 1.18
C GLN A 223 -4.30 -25.99 0.58
N LEU A 224 -5.50 -25.96 0.00
CA LEU A 224 -6.13 -24.74 -0.52
C LEU A 224 -6.79 -23.93 0.61
N CYS A 225 -6.64 -22.61 0.59
CA CYS A 225 -7.33 -21.73 1.52
C CYS A 225 -8.83 -21.68 1.23
N LYS A 226 -9.67 -22.20 2.14
CA LYS A 226 -11.12 -22.02 2.11
C LYS A 226 -11.50 -20.83 3.00
N THR A 227 -11.98 -19.76 2.36
CA THR A 227 -12.35 -18.46 2.96
C THR A 227 -13.48 -17.83 2.16
N ASP A 228 -14.21 -16.86 2.73
CA ASP A 228 -15.27 -16.14 2.02
C ASP A 228 -14.72 -15.27 0.88
N ALA A 229 -13.48 -14.78 1.02
CA ALA A 229 -12.76 -14.04 -0.02
C ALA A 229 -12.26 -14.93 -1.17
N GLY A 230 -12.32 -16.27 -1.03
CA GLY A 230 -11.98 -17.25 -2.05
C GLY A 230 -10.61 -17.00 -2.72
N PRO A 231 -10.55 -16.73 -4.04
CA PRO A 231 -9.30 -16.48 -4.75
C PRO A 231 -8.66 -15.13 -4.40
N ASP A 232 -9.36 -14.22 -3.73
CA ASP A 232 -8.88 -12.86 -3.44
C ASP A 232 -8.60 -12.66 -1.94
N TYR A 233 -8.27 -13.76 -1.26
CA TYR A 233 -7.88 -13.79 0.15
C TYR A 233 -6.54 -13.10 0.42
N ILE A 234 -6.54 -12.22 1.41
CA ILE A 234 -5.39 -11.47 1.93
C ILE A 234 -5.44 -11.64 3.46
N PRO A 235 -4.62 -12.50 4.08
CA PRO A 235 -4.79 -12.90 5.48
C PRO A 235 -4.95 -11.75 6.48
N CYS A 236 -4.17 -10.68 6.34
CA CYS A 236 -4.25 -9.50 7.22
C CYS A 236 -5.37 -8.49 6.88
N LEU A 237 -6.15 -8.67 5.81
CA LEU A 237 -7.28 -7.78 5.48
C LEU A 237 -8.65 -8.49 5.51
N ASP A 238 -8.65 -9.83 5.53
CA ASP A 238 -9.87 -10.66 5.58
C ASP A 238 -10.06 -11.37 6.93
N ASN A 239 -9.42 -10.88 8.00
CA ASN A 239 -9.56 -11.45 9.35
C ASN A 239 -10.86 -10.97 10.02
N VAL A 240 -11.99 -11.50 9.53
CA VAL A 240 -13.35 -11.27 10.04
C VAL A 240 -13.42 -11.47 11.56
N GLN A 241 -12.69 -12.45 12.12
CA GLN A 241 -12.70 -12.72 13.57
C GLN A 241 -12.04 -11.59 14.40
N ALA A 242 -11.01 -10.91 13.89
CA ALA A 242 -10.44 -9.74 14.53
C ALA A 242 -11.30 -8.49 14.30
N ILE A 243 -11.77 -8.28 13.07
CA ILE A 243 -12.59 -7.11 12.69
C ILE A 243 -13.89 -7.06 13.52
N ARG A 244 -14.51 -8.21 13.81
CA ARG A 244 -15.69 -8.33 14.69
C ARG A 244 -15.45 -7.97 16.16
N LYS A 245 -14.20 -7.85 16.60
CA LYS A 245 -13.82 -7.48 17.98
C LYS A 245 -13.43 -6.00 18.12
N LEU A 246 -13.48 -5.23 17.03
CA LEU A 246 -13.13 -3.81 17.07
C LEU A 246 -14.19 -3.01 17.85
N PRO A 247 -13.79 -2.06 18.73
CA PRO A 247 -14.72 -1.26 19.51
C PRO A 247 -15.40 -0.15 18.69
N SER A 248 -14.82 0.22 17.54
CA SER A 248 -15.41 1.12 16.55
C SER A 248 -14.97 0.72 15.14
N THR A 249 -15.67 1.28 14.15
CA THR A 249 -15.34 1.20 12.73
C THR A 249 -15.31 2.57 12.04
N SER A 250 -15.49 3.65 12.83
CA SER A 250 -15.69 5.04 12.41
C SER A 250 -14.48 5.67 11.71
N HIS A 251 -13.26 5.26 12.06
CA HIS A 251 -12.01 5.74 11.49
C HIS A 251 -11.43 4.72 10.50
N TYR A 252 -12.30 3.91 9.88
CA TYR A 252 -11.94 2.80 8.99
C TYR A 252 -11.03 1.73 9.59
N GLU A 253 -11.03 1.55 10.92
CA GLU A 253 -10.27 0.52 11.64
C GLU A 253 -10.45 -0.86 11.00
N HIS A 254 -11.70 -1.18 10.62
CA HIS A 254 -12.10 -2.42 9.93
C HIS A 254 -11.46 -2.66 8.55
N ARG A 255 -10.72 -1.69 8.00
CA ARG A 255 -9.99 -1.78 6.71
C ARG A 255 -8.46 -1.69 6.89
N GLU A 256 -7.99 -1.62 8.13
CA GLU A 256 -6.56 -1.68 8.48
C GLU A 256 -6.05 -3.14 8.51
N ARG A 257 -4.76 -3.33 8.84
CA ARG A 257 -4.15 -4.66 8.93
C ARG A 257 -4.52 -5.33 10.26
N HIS A 258 -5.21 -6.47 10.17
CA HIS A 258 -5.58 -7.34 11.29
C HIS A 258 -5.03 -8.75 11.05
N CYS A 259 -3.74 -8.96 11.25
CA CYS A 259 -3.11 -10.24 10.92
C CYS A 259 -3.58 -11.39 11.83
N PRO A 260 -3.76 -12.62 11.31
CA PRO A 260 -3.99 -13.80 12.13
C PRO A 260 -2.78 -14.12 13.02
N THR A 261 -3.02 -14.63 14.23
CA THR A 261 -1.95 -14.97 15.20
C THR A 261 -1.03 -16.09 14.71
N GLU A 262 -1.57 -17.06 13.98
CA GLU A 262 -0.79 -18.07 13.25
C GLU A 262 -0.79 -17.69 11.76
N PRO A 263 0.38 -17.49 11.12
CA PRO A 263 0.44 -17.10 9.72
C PRO A 263 -0.01 -18.26 8.81
N SER A 264 -0.71 -17.93 7.73
CA SER A 264 -1.37 -18.93 6.89
C SER A 264 -0.37 -19.72 6.05
N THR A 265 -0.51 -21.05 6.03
CA THR A 265 0.33 -21.98 5.26
C THR A 265 -0.43 -22.68 4.11
N CYS A 266 -1.68 -22.28 3.85
CA CYS A 266 -2.44 -22.74 2.69
C CYS A 266 -2.12 -21.91 1.44
N LEU A 267 -2.37 -22.50 0.27
CA LEU A 267 -2.22 -21.81 -1.02
C LEU A 267 -3.56 -21.20 -1.45
N VAL A 268 -3.56 -19.95 -1.89
CA VAL A 268 -4.80 -19.29 -2.33
C VAL A 268 -5.24 -19.85 -3.70
N PRO A 269 -6.52 -20.21 -3.88
CA PRO A 269 -7.02 -20.76 -5.15
C PRO A 269 -6.89 -19.77 -6.31
N LEU A 270 -6.93 -20.30 -7.53
CA LEU A 270 -6.99 -19.49 -8.75
C LEU A 270 -8.47 -19.20 -9.11
N PRO A 271 -8.78 -18.01 -9.67
CA PRO A 271 -10.08 -17.76 -10.29
C PRO A 271 -10.42 -18.80 -11.37
N SER A 272 -11.71 -19.12 -11.53
CA SER A 272 -12.16 -20.05 -12.57
C SER A 272 -11.86 -19.47 -13.97
N GLY A 273 -11.11 -20.21 -14.78
CA GLY A 273 -10.65 -19.75 -16.08
C GLY A 273 -9.56 -18.67 -16.04
N TYR A 274 -8.79 -18.56 -14.95
CA TYR A 274 -7.62 -17.67 -14.87
C TYR A 274 -6.63 -17.94 -16.02
N LYS A 275 -6.25 -16.89 -16.74
CA LYS A 275 -5.31 -16.91 -17.86
C LYS A 275 -4.00 -16.21 -17.51
N GLN A 276 -2.94 -16.47 -18.27
CA GLN A 276 -1.73 -15.64 -18.21
C GLN A 276 -2.10 -14.16 -18.48
N PRO A 277 -1.64 -13.21 -17.66
CA PRO A 277 -1.96 -11.78 -17.83
C PRO A 277 -1.61 -11.23 -19.21
N ILE A 278 -2.31 -10.16 -19.60
CA ILE A 278 -2.01 -9.42 -20.82
C ILE A 278 -0.69 -8.67 -20.61
N GLY A 279 0.19 -8.65 -21.62
CA GLY A 279 1.47 -7.93 -21.54
C GLY A 279 1.32 -6.41 -21.61
N TRP A 280 2.25 -5.70 -20.95
CA TRP A 280 2.41 -4.24 -21.09
C TRP A 280 2.88 -3.88 -22.52
N PRO A 281 2.46 -2.75 -23.12
CA PRO A 281 1.57 -1.72 -22.58
C PRO A 281 0.08 -2.06 -22.65
N ARG A 282 -0.33 -3.09 -23.41
CA ARG A 282 -1.75 -3.42 -23.65
C ARG A 282 -2.53 -3.70 -22.34
N SER A 283 -1.85 -4.21 -21.32
CA SER A 283 -2.39 -4.40 -19.96
C SER A 283 -2.94 -3.12 -19.33
N ARG A 284 -2.38 -1.95 -19.68
CA ARG A 284 -2.83 -0.63 -19.17
C ARG A 284 -4.29 -0.35 -19.53
N GLU A 285 -4.72 -0.81 -20.69
CA GLU A 285 -6.04 -0.50 -21.27
C GLU A 285 -7.01 -1.68 -21.25
N GLN A 286 -6.53 -2.92 -21.08
CA GLN A 286 -7.40 -4.09 -20.91
C GLN A 286 -6.75 -5.26 -20.15
N ILE A 287 -7.58 -5.99 -19.39
CA ILE A 287 -7.24 -7.25 -18.71
C ILE A 287 -8.30 -8.33 -19.02
N TRP A 288 -8.03 -9.58 -18.69
CA TRP A 288 -9.01 -10.66 -18.78
C TRP A 288 -10.08 -10.53 -17.67
N TYR A 289 -11.36 -10.68 -18.03
CA TYR A 289 -12.44 -10.73 -17.03
C TYR A 289 -12.25 -11.89 -16.06
N SER A 290 -11.85 -13.08 -16.53
CA SER A 290 -11.66 -14.26 -15.68
C SER A 290 -10.51 -14.14 -14.67
N ASN A 291 -9.58 -13.18 -14.86
CA ASN A 291 -8.51 -12.95 -13.89
C ASN A 291 -8.96 -12.12 -12.68
N VAL A 292 -9.96 -11.25 -12.88
CA VAL A 292 -10.55 -10.37 -11.86
C VAL A 292 -12.06 -10.28 -12.10
N PRO A 293 -12.85 -11.32 -11.74
CA PRO A 293 -14.24 -11.52 -12.20
C PRO A 293 -15.29 -10.61 -11.52
N HIS A 294 -14.90 -9.39 -11.14
CA HIS A 294 -15.67 -8.46 -10.32
C HIS A 294 -16.42 -7.42 -11.17
N GLY A 295 -17.57 -7.82 -11.72
CA GLY A 295 -18.40 -6.95 -12.57
C GLY A 295 -19.09 -5.77 -11.87
N LYS A 296 -19.02 -5.66 -10.53
CA LYS A 296 -19.75 -4.66 -9.71
C LYS A 296 -19.33 -3.23 -10.04
N LEU A 297 -18.01 -2.96 -10.10
CA LEU A 297 -17.49 -1.64 -10.45
C LEU A 297 -17.89 -1.21 -11.87
N ALA A 298 -17.89 -2.11 -12.84
CA ALA A 298 -18.32 -1.81 -14.22
C ALA A 298 -19.81 -1.41 -14.29
N LYS A 299 -20.69 -2.11 -13.54
CA LYS A 299 -22.12 -1.75 -13.43
C LYS A 299 -22.32 -0.36 -12.81
N VAL A 300 -21.61 -0.05 -11.73
CA VAL A 300 -21.79 1.21 -10.97
C VAL A 300 -21.07 2.41 -11.61
N LYS A 301 -19.96 2.19 -12.34
CA LYS A 301 -19.05 3.25 -12.83
C LYS A 301 -18.81 3.28 -14.34
N GLY A 302 -19.48 2.43 -15.13
CA GLY A 302 -19.29 2.39 -16.60
C GLY A 302 -19.51 3.74 -17.30
N HIS A 303 -20.45 4.56 -16.81
CA HIS A 303 -20.73 5.91 -17.31
C HIS A 303 -19.61 6.94 -17.01
N GLN A 304 -18.64 6.62 -16.15
CA GLN A 304 -17.52 7.50 -15.77
C GLN A 304 -16.23 7.15 -16.52
N ASN A 305 -16.29 6.25 -17.52
CA ASN A 305 -15.12 5.74 -18.26
C ASN A 305 -14.02 5.12 -17.36
N TRP A 306 -14.40 4.60 -16.18
CA TRP A 306 -13.48 3.88 -15.28
C TRP A 306 -13.09 2.50 -15.82
N VAL A 307 -14.10 1.65 -16.00
CA VAL A 307 -13.96 0.27 -16.50
C VAL A 307 -15.25 -0.15 -17.22
N LYS A 308 -15.13 -0.94 -18.29
CA LYS A 308 -16.25 -1.50 -19.06
C LYS A 308 -16.01 -3.00 -19.28
N VAL A 309 -17.08 -3.79 -19.33
CA VAL A 309 -16.99 -5.20 -19.79
C VAL A 309 -17.07 -5.21 -21.31
N THR A 310 -16.22 -5.98 -21.99
CA THR A 310 -16.14 -6.02 -23.45
C THR A 310 -15.79 -7.44 -23.89
N GLY A 311 -16.79 -8.28 -24.10
CA GLY A 311 -16.60 -9.72 -24.33
C GLY A 311 -15.91 -10.38 -23.12
N GLU A 312 -14.79 -11.04 -23.35
CA GLU A 312 -13.96 -11.67 -22.30
C GLU A 312 -13.00 -10.70 -21.57
N TYR A 313 -13.04 -9.41 -21.90
CA TYR A 313 -12.13 -8.38 -21.36
C TYR A 313 -12.83 -7.40 -20.41
N LEU A 314 -12.05 -6.88 -19.47
CA LEU A 314 -12.34 -5.62 -18.79
C LEU A 314 -11.45 -4.54 -19.41
N THR A 315 -12.06 -3.48 -19.94
CA THR A 315 -11.38 -2.38 -20.65
C THR A 315 -11.39 -1.10 -19.81
N PHE A 316 -10.28 -0.35 -19.84
CA PHE A 316 -10.04 0.84 -19.01
C PHE A 316 -9.71 2.05 -19.90
N PRO A 317 -10.70 2.89 -20.26
CA PRO A 317 -10.52 4.06 -21.15
C PRO A 317 -9.60 5.18 -20.62
N GLY A 318 -8.85 4.97 -19.54
CA GLY A 318 -8.04 5.99 -18.87
C GLY A 318 -8.83 7.08 -18.14
N GLY A 319 -10.17 6.96 -18.08
CA GLY A 319 -11.03 7.89 -17.37
C GLY A 319 -10.95 7.76 -15.84
N GLY A 320 -11.53 8.75 -15.17
CA GLY A 320 -11.68 8.84 -13.71
C GLY A 320 -12.74 9.89 -13.36
N THR A 321 -13.19 9.95 -12.10
CA THR A 321 -14.33 10.84 -11.75
C THR A 321 -14.04 12.32 -12.00
N GLN A 322 -12.78 12.73 -11.82
CA GLN A 322 -12.31 14.10 -12.07
C GLN A 322 -11.70 14.29 -13.47
N PHE A 323 -11.53 13.20 -14.23
CA PHE A 323 -10.90 13.20 -15.56
C PHE A 323 -11.65 12.23 -16.49
N LYS A 324 -12.95 12.51 -16.69
CA LYS A 324 -13.88 11.73 -17.53
C LYS A 324 -13.37 11.56 -18.98
N GLN A 325 -12.65 12.57 -19.48
CA GLN A 325 -12.07 12.63 -20.82
C GLN A 325 -10.62 12.10 -20.90
N GLY A 326 -10.11 11.49 -19.83
CA GLY A 326 -8.84 10.75 -19.81
C GLY A 326 -7.74 11.40 -18.97
N ALA A 327 -6.90 10.56 -18.34
CA ALA A 327 -5.86 10.99 -17.42
C ALA A 327 -4.77 11.87 -18.06
N LEU A 328 -4.45 11.72 -19.34
CA LEU A 328 -3.37 12.48 -20.00
C LEU A 328 -3.65 13.98 -20.05
N HIS A 329 -4.84 14.37 -20.49
CA HIS A 329 -5.27 15.78 -20.47
C HIS A 329 -5.18 16.37 -19.06
N TYR A 330 -5.59 15.61 -18.04
CA TYR A 330 -5.54 16.04 -16.64
C TYR A 330 -4.10 16.18 -16.09
N ILE A 331 -3.20 15.25 -16.46
CA ILE A 331 -1.76 15.32 -16.14
C ILE A 331 -1.12 16.58 -16.76
N ASP A 332 -1.46 16.90 -18.01
CA ASP A 332 -0.94 18.06 -18.72
C ASP A 332 -1.61 19.37 -18.25
N PHE A 333 -2.88 19.35 -17.85
CA PHE A 333 -3.58 20.47 -17.20
C PHE A 333 -2.93 20.83 -15.86
N ILE A 334 -2.57 19.84 -15.03
CA ILE A 334 -1.79 20.07 -13.80
C ILE A 334 -0.42 20.68 -14.15
N GLN A 335 0.27 20.16 -15.16
CA GLN A 335 1.58 20.64 -15.60
C GLN A 335 1.53 22.07 -16.19
N GLN A 336 0.41 22.46 -16.81
CA GLN A 336 0.16 23.83 -17.28
C GLN A 336 -0.21 24.77 -16.13
N THR A 337 -1.00 24.29 -15.16
CA THR A 337 -1.40 25.05 -13.98
C THR A 337 -0.20 25.37 -13.08
N LEU A 338 0.73 24.42 -12.90
CA LEU A 338 1.88 24.60 -12.03
C LEU A 338 3.18 24.06 -12.66
N PRO A 339 3.85 24.83 -13.55
CA PRO A 339 5.01 24.41 -14.30
C PRO A 339 6.14 23.77 -13.47
N GLN A 340 6.37 24.24 -12.24
CA GLN A 340 7.42 23.77 -11.35
C GLN A 340 7.24 22.33 -10.83
N ILE A 341 6.07 21.71 -10.98
CA ILE A 341 5.89 20.27 -10.72
C ILE A 341 6.87 19.46 -11.57
N SER A 342 7.06 19.86 -12.83
CA SER A 342 8.08 19.36 -13.76
C SER A 342 8.17 17.82 -13.73
N TRP A 343 7.09 17.16 -14.17
CA TRP A 343 6.94 15.71 -14.16
C TRP A 343 8.17 15.01 -14.77
N GLY A 344 8.66 13.96 -14.11
CA GLY A 344 9.82 13.18 -14.56
C GLY A 344 11.16 13.89 -14.39
N LYS A 345 11.19 15.07 -13.77
CA LYS A 345 12.43 15.85 -13.53
C LYS A 345 12.54 16.26 -12.07
N GLN A 346 11.61 17.05 -11.57
CA GLN A 346 11.56 17.48 -10.17
C GLN A 346 10.69 16.51 -9.36
N THR A 347 9.42 16.39 -9.74
CA THR A 347 8.52 15.35 -9.21
C THR A 347 8.70 14.05 -9.99
N ARG A 348 9.23 13.02 -9.31
CA ARG A 348 9.47 11.66 -9.83
C ARG A 348 8.67 10.61 -9.06
N VAL A 349 8.50 10.76 -7.75
CA VAL A 349 7.79 9.79 -6.89
C VAL A 349 6.61 10.47 -6.19
N ILE A 350 5.41 9.96 -6.40
CA ILE A 350 4.17 10.52 -5.82
C ILE A 350 3.33 9.47 -5.09
N LEU A 351 2.51 9.95 -4.17
CA LEU A 351 1.45 9.19 -3.51
C LEU A 351 0.10 9.54 -4.12
N ASP A 352 -0.66 8.55 -4.61
CA ASP A 352 -1.97 8.72 -5.25
C ASP A 352 -3.07 8.12 -4.37
N VAL A 353 -3.69 8.97 -3.55
CA VAL A 353 -4.65 8.56 -2.50
C VAL A 353 -6.05 8.43 -3.08
N GLY A 354 -6.71 7.29 -2.82
CA GLY A 354 -8.06 7.01 -3.32
C GLY A 354 -8.08 6.84 -4.84
N CYS A 355 -7.04 6.20 -5.39
CA CYS A 355 -6.67 6.10 -6.80
C CYS A 355 -7.74 5.53 -7.75
N GLY A 356 -8.82 4.93 -7.23
CA GLY A 356 -9.72 4.10 -8.02
C GLY A 356 -8.97 2.94 -8.67
N VAL A 357 -9.14 2.78 -9.98
CA VAL A 357 -8.38 1.81 -10.80
C VAL A 357 -6.94 2.24 -11.13
N ALA A 358 -6.41 3.28 -10.47
CA ALA A 358 -5.07 3.86 -10.65
C ALA A 358 -4.75 4.38 -12.07
N SER A 359 -5.76 4.86 -12.81
CA SER A 359 -5.54 5.41 -14.16
C SER A 359 -4.59 6.62 -14.18
N PHE A 360 -4.57 7.47 -13.15
CA PHE A 360 -3.62 8.59 -13.05
C PHE A 360 -2.17 8.09 -13.03
N GLY A 361 -1.83 7.19 -12.10
CA GLY A 361 -0.52 6.52 -12.05
C GLY A 361 -0.19 5.73 -13.33
N GLY A 362 -1.18 5.07 -13.94
CA GLY A 362 -1.01 4.29 -15.16
C GLY A 362 -0.60 5.08 -16.40
N TYR A 363 -0.97 6.37 -16.48
CA TYR A 363 -0.57 7.26 -17.57
C TYR A 363 0.64 8.16 -17.21
N LEU A 364 0.92 8.39 -15.92
CA LEU A 364 2.12 9.09 -15.46
C LEU A 364 3.45 8.41 -15.85
N PHE A 365 3.42 7.11 -16.20
CA PHE A 365 4.56 6.43 -16.83
C PHE A 365 5.02 7.09 -18.15
N GLU A 366 4.15 7.80 -18.86
CA GLU A 366 4.53 8.57 -20.07
C GLU A 366 5.24 9.89 -19.75
N ARG A 367 5.30 10.28 -18.47
CA ARG A 367 6.06 11.44 -18.00
C ARG A 367 7.26 11.02 -17.13
N ASP A 368 7.66 9.75 -17.18
CA ASP A 368 8.68 9.14 -16.29
C ASP A 368 8.44 9.43 -14.78
N VAL A 369 7.17 9.41 -14.35
CA VAL A 369 6.75 9.51 -12.94
C VAL A 369 6.30 8.14 -12.44
N LEU A 370 6.68 7.82 -11.20
CA LEU A 370 6.19 6.67 -10.45
C LEU A 370 5.15 7.12 -9.43
N ALA A 371 3.94 6.59 -9.53
CA ALA A 371 2.89 6.79 -8.54
C ALA A 371 2.72 5.52 -7.70
N MET A 372 2.79 5.67 -6.38
CA MET A 372 2.31 4.67 -5.43
C MET A 372 0.84 4.94 -5.15
N SER A 373 -0.05 4.17 -5.77
CA SER A 373 -1.49 4.31 -5.59
C SER A 373 -1.99 3.53 -4.37
N LEU A 374 -2.91 4.09 -3.57
CA LEU A 374 -3.55 3.34 -2.49
C LEU A 374 -5.07 3.56 -2.42
N ALA A 375 -5.75 2.48 -2.04
CA ALA A 375 -7.16 2.45 -1.67
C ALA A 375 -7.41 1.26 -0.73
N PRO A 376 -8.44 1.31 0.14
CA PRO A 376 -8.82 0.17 0.97
C PRO A 376 -9.31 -1.01 0.12
N LYS A 377 -9.28 -2.21 0.70
CA LYS A 377 -10.18 -3.29 0.25
C LYS A 377 -11.60 -2.87 0.61
N ASP A 378 -12.50 -2.74 -0.37
CA ASP A 378 -13.85 -2.20 -0.15
C ASP A 378 -14.96 -2.93 -0.93
N GLU A 379 -16.19 -2.61 -0.56
CA GLU A 379 -17.43 -3.16 -1.12
C GLU A 379 -17.65 -2.87 -2.62
N HIS A 380 -16.84 -2.02 -3.25
CA HIS A 380 -16.92 -1.82 -4.71
C HIS A 380 -16.10 -2.87 -5.48
N GLU A 381 -15.30 -3.65 -4.75
CA GLU A 381 -14.51 -4.81 -5.17
C GLU A 381 -13.38 -4.47 -6.17
N ALA A 382 -12.22 -5.10 -5.94
CA ALA A 382 -11.09 -5.17 -6.87
C ALA A 382 -10.44 -3.85 -7.36
N GLN A 383 -10.72 -2.66 -6.82
CA GLN A 383 -10.12 -1.39 -7.29
C GLN A 383 -8.57 -1.44 -7.41
N VAL A 384 -7.89 -1.84 -6.34
CA VAL A 384 -6.43 -2.04 -6.29
C VAL A 384 -6.00 -3.25 -7.15
N GLN A 385 -6.82 -4.30 -7.19
CA GLN A 385 -6.56 -5.50 -7.99
C GLN A 385 -6.57 -5.22 -9.50
N PHE A 386 -7.47 -4.35 -9.97
CA PHE A 386 -7.48 -3.87 -11.36
C PHE A 386 -6.20 -3.10 -11.69
N ALA A 387 -5.70 -2.24 -10.79
CA ALA A 387 -4.41 -1.57 -10.99
C ALA A 387 -3.25 -2.58 -11.12
N LEU A 388 -3.20 -3.57 -10.22
CA LEU A 388 -2.15 -4.60 -10.19
C LEU A 388 -2.22 -5.54 -11.41
N GLU A 389 -3.41 -5.91 -11.88
CA GLU A 389 -3.60 -6.71 -13.11
C GLU A 389 -3.27 -5.94 -14.39
N ARG A 390 -3.42 -4.61 -14.36
CA ARG A 390 -2.95 -3.71 -15.44
C ARG A 390 -1.42 -3.51 -15.44
N GLY A 391 -0.71 -3.93 -14.38
CA GLY A 391 0.72 -3.71 -14.19
C GLY A 391 1.08 -2.30 -13.70
N ILE A 392 0.20 -1.69 -12.87
CA ILE A 392 0.34 -0.35 -12.27
C ILE A 392 0.63 -0.52 -10.76
N PRO A 393 1.51 0.29 -10.13
CA PRO A 393 1.84 0.13 -8.71
C PRO A 393 0.67 0.55 -7.82
N ALA A 394 0.19 -0.37 -6.98
CA ALA A 394 -0.82 -0.06 -5.98
C ALA A 394 -0.72 -0.97 -4.74
N ILE A 395 -1.21 -0.50 -3.60
CA ILE A 395 -1.34 -1.28 -2.35
C ILE A 395 -2.74 -1.19 -1.75
N SER A 396 -3.14 -2.24 -1.03
CA SER A 396 -4.38 -2.28 -0.27
C SER A 396 -4.15 -1.69 1.14
N ALA A 397 -4.42 -0.40 1.28
CA ALA A 397 -4.20 0.37 2.51
C ALA A 397 -5.25 1.48 2.68
N VAL A 398 -5.50 1.87 3.93
CA VAL A 398 -6.41 2.96 4.30
C VAL A 398 -5.68 3.97 5.17
N MET A 399 -6.11 5.23 5.16
CA MET A 399 -5.69 6.24 6.14
C MET A 399 -6.71 6.22 7.28
N GLY A 400 -6.45 5.38 8.29
CA GLY A 400 -7.37 5.12 9.40
C GLY A 400 -6.83 5.60 10.74
N THR A 401 -6.30 4.67 11.55
CA THR A 401 -5.66 4.95 12.85
C THR A 401 -4.15 4.74 12.85
N LYS A 402 -3.59 4.05 11.86
CA LYS A 402 -2.15 3.76 11.70
C LYS A 402 -1.48 4.63 10.64
N ARG A 403 -0.18 4.90 10.84
CA ARG A 403 0.69 5.53 9.83
C ARG A 403 0.70 4.69 8.55
N LEU A 404 0.72 5.37 7.41
CA LEU A 404 1.06 4.73 6.14
C LEU A 404 2.49 4.16 6.25
N PRO A 405 2.78 2.95 5.73
CA PRO A 405 4.06 2.24 5.89
C PRO A 405 5.19 2.81 5.01
N PHE A 406 5.30 4.14 5.00
CA PHE A 406 6.31 4.94 4.32
C PHE A 406 6.99 5.88 5.35
N PRO A 407 8.29 6.18 5.21
CA PRO A 407 8.96 7.18 6.03
C PRO A 407 8.41 8.59 5.81
N GLY A 408 8.78 9.52 6.69
CA GLY A 408 8.47 10.92 6.54
C GLY A 408 9.32 11.58 5.46
N LYS A 409 8.83 12.69 4.90
CA LYS A 409 9.60 13.59 4.02
C LYS A 409 10.09 12.95 2.70
N VAL A 410 9.36 11.97 2.14
CA VAL A 410 9.85 11.17 0.99
C VAL A 410 9.13 11.33 -0.35
N PHE A 411 7.85 11.68 -0.37
CA PHE A 411 7.13 11.92 -1.64
C PHE A 411 7.43 13.32 -2.18
N ASP A 412 7.65 13.42 -3.49
CA ASP A 412 7.87 14.71 -4.16
C ASP A 412 6.53 15.49 -4.33
N ALA A 413 5.41 14.76 -4.43
CA ALA A 413 4.05 15.29 -4.38
C ALA A 413 3.04 14.24 -3.88
N VAL A 414 1.88 14.69 -3.40
CA VAL A 414 0.70 13.85 -3.10
C VAL A 414 -0.47 14.29 -3.97
N HIS A 415 -1.28 13.35 -4.45
CA HIS A 415 -2.46 13.58 -5.26
C HIS A 415 -3.72 12.96 -4.63
N CYS A 416 -4.85 13.67 -4.74
CA CYS A 416 -6.19 13.14 -4.44
C CYS A 416 -7.20 13.66 -5.48
N ALA A 417 -7.72 12.76 -6.32
CA ALA A 417 -8.84 13.03 -7.24
C ALA A 417 -10.13 12.40 -6.70
N ARG A 418 -10.91 13.18 -5.95
CA ARG A 418 -12.17 12.78 -5.27
C ARG A 418 -12.01 11.55 -4.37
N CYS A 419 -10.89 11.49 -3.66
CA CYS A 419 -10.49 10.36 -2.80
C CYS A 419 -11.41 10.07 -1.59
N ARG A 420 -12.42 10.92 -1.32
CA ARG A 420 -13.39 10.81 -0.21
C ARG A 420 -12.80 10.83 1.21
N VAL A 421 -11.51 11.14 1.37
CA VAL A 421 -10.89 11.30 2.70
C VAL A 421 -11.35 12.63 3.34
N PRO A 422 -11.87 12.63 4.58
CA PRO A 422 -12.34 13.85 5.25
C PRO A 422 -11.16 14.62 5.86
N TRP A 423 -10.33 15.25 5.02
CA TRP A 423 -9.07 15.88 5.40
C TRP A 423 -9.12 16.91 6.54
N HIS A 424 -10.27 17.52 6.82
CA HIS A 424 -10.45 18.62 7.77
C HIS A 424 -10.99 18.23 9.15
N ILE A 425 -11.51 17.00 9.33
CA ILE A 425 -12.07 16.57 10.62
C ILE A 425 -10.98 16.13 11.60
N GLU A 426 -11.33 15.93 12.87
CA GLU A 426 -10.44 15.35 13.90
C GLU A 426 -9.08 16.07 14.02
N GLY A 427 -9.09 17.41 14.01
CA GLY A 427 -7.87 18.22 14.08
C GLY A 427 -6.97 18.09 12.84
N GLY A 428 -7.49 17.60 11.72
CA GLY A 428 -6.74 17.40 10.48
C GLY A 428 -5.86 16.15 10.47
N LYS A 429 -6.07 15.19 11.38
CA LYS A 429 -5.21 14.00 11.59
C LYS A 429 -4.78 13.27 10.32
N LEU A 430 -5.66 13.12 9.34
CA LEU A 430 -5.35 12.46 8.06
C LEU A 430 -4.52 13.35 7.11
N LEU A 431 -4.72 14.67 7.13
CA LEU A 431 -3.90 15.63 6.38
C LEU A 431 -2.53 15.83 7.03
N LEU A 432 -2.43 15.68 8.36
CA LEU A 432 -1.17 15.68 9.10
C LEU A 432 -0.30 14.47 8.75
N GLU A 433 -0.89 13.30 8.47
CA GLU A 433 -0.16 12.15 7.90
C GLU A 433 0.38 12.44 6.49
N LEU A 434 -0.39 13.14 5.63
CA LEU A 434 0.16 13.63 4.36
C LEU A 434 1.30 14.61 4.58
N ASN A 435 1.20 15.49 5.58
CA ASN A 435 2.30 16.38 5.96
C ASN A 435 3.53 15.60 6.47
N ARG A 436 3.37 14.48 7.17
CA ARG A 436 4.52 13.63 7.56
C ARG A 436 5.25 13.12 6.32
N VAL A 437 4.55 12.47 5.39
CA VAL A 437 5.19 11.76 4.24
C VAL A 437 5.62 12.68 3.08
N LEU A 438 5.07 13.89 2.96
CA LEU A 438 5.42 14.87 1.92
C LEU A 438 6.75 15.60 2.21
N ARG A 439 7.60 15.77 1.19
CA ARG A 439 8.84 16.57 1.28
C ARG A 439 8.57 18.04 1.62
N PRO A 440 9.41 18.70 2.45
CA PRO A 440 9.38 20.16 2.62
C PRO A 440 9.47 20.87 1.26
N GLY A 441 8.57 21.82 0.98
CA GLY A 441 8.44 22.45 -0.34
C GLY A 441 7.75 21.61 -1.42
N GLY A 442 7.29 20.39 -1.11
CA GLY A 442 6.54 19.51 -2.00
C GLY A 442 5.06 19.86 -2.08
N HIS A 443 4.37 19.33 -3.10
CA HIS A 443 3.01 19.76 -3.46
C HIS A 443 1.92 18.75 -3.08
N PHE A 444 0.76 19.25 -2.63
CA PHE A 444 -0.48 18.48 -2.54
C PHE A 444 -1.47 18.96 -3.60
N ILE A 445 -1.84 18.06 -4.51
CA ILE A 445 -2.70 18.32 -5.67
C ILE A 445 -4.09 17.76 -5.36
N TRP A 446 -5.03 18.65 -5.03
CA TRP A 446 -6.37 18.29 -4.57
C TRP A 446 -7.43 18.64 -5.62
N SER A 447 -8.06 17.62 -6.19
CA SER A 447 -9.26 17.77 -7.02
C SER A 447 -10.43 17.08 -6.34
N ALA A 448 -11.27 17.85 -5.66
CA ALA A 448 -12.48 17.37 -5.01
C ALA A 448 -13.60 18.40 -5.16
N THR A 449 -14.86 17.99 -4.96
CA THR A 449 -16.01 18.88 -5.14
C THR A 449 -15.96 20.19 -4.33
N PRO A 450 -15.38 20.27 -3.11
CA PRO A 450 -15.18 21.54 -2.39
C PRO A 450 -14.36 22.59 -3.15
N VAL A 451 -13.52 22.18 -4.11
CA VAL A 451 -12.65 23.10 -4.87
C VAL A 451 -13.42 23.89 -5.94
N TYR A 452 -14.57 23.37 -6.41
CA TYR A 452 -15.29 23.94 -7.57
C TYR A 452 -16.82 23.98 -7.46
N ARG A 453 -17.41 23.36 -6.44
CA ARG A 453 -18.83 23.51 -6.12
C ARG A 453 -19.06 24.66 -5.15
N LYS A 454 -20.30 25.18 -5.15
CA LYS A 454 -20.73 26.38 -4.42
C LYS A 454 -22.00 26.15 -3.61
N ASP A 455 -22.36 24.88 -3.40
CA ASP A 455 -23.37 24.47 -2.42
C ASP A 455 -22.77 24.50 -0.99
N GLU A 456 -23.65 24.64 0.00
CA GLU A 456 -23.29 24.93 1.40
C GLU A 456 -22.33 23.89 2.03
N GLU A 457 -22.55 22.59 1.76
CA GLU A 457 -21.68 21.50 2.21
C GLU A 457 -20.26 21.66 1.63
N ASN A 458 -20.15 21.86 0.31
CA ASN A 458 -18.86 21.96 -0.35
C ASN A 458 -18.13 23.26 -0.01
N VAL A 459 -18.84 24.36 0.26
CA VAL A 459 -18.26 25.62 0.76
C VAL A 459 -17.73 25.45 2.19
N GLY A 460 -18.51 24.88 3.12
CA GLY A 460 -18.06 24.67 4.50
C GLY A 460 -16.83 23.75 4.60
N ILE A 461 -16.77 22.71 3.77
CA ILE A 461 -15.58 21.84 3.67
C ILE A 461 -14.37 22.61 3.12
N TRP A 462 -14.57 23.50 2.14
CA TRP A 462 -13.50 24.34 1.60
C TRP A 462 -12.98 25.34 2.62
N GLU A 463 -13.86 25.95 3.43
CA GLU A 463 -13.50 26.88 4.49
C GLU A 463 -12.71 26.19 5.60
N ALA A 464 -13.19 25.04 6.10
CA ALA A 464 -12.47 24.24 7.11
C ALA A 464 -11.09 23.76 6.61
N MET A 465 -10.99 23.33 5.35
CA MET A 465 -9.71 23.01 4.71
C MET A 465 -8.80 24.23 4.57
N SER A 466 -9.37 25.40 4.27
CA SER A 466 -8.64 26.66 4.13
C SER A 466 -8.18 27.23 5.47
N GLU A 467 -8.80 26.89 6.59
CA GLU A 467 -8.32 27.22 7.93
C GLU A 467 -7.21 26.26 8.36
N LEU A 468 -7.45 24.94 8.25
CA LEU A 468 -6.48 23.90 8.61
C LEU A 468 -5.17 24.00 7.82
N THR A 469 -5.23 24.17 6.49
CA THR A 469 -4.00 24.31 5.69
C THR A 469 -3.18 25.54 6.09
N LYS A 470 -3.81 26.65 6.47
CA LYS A 470 -3.13 27.84 6.98
C LYS A 470 -2.53 27.61 8.38
N SER A 471 -3.22 26.92 9.29
CA SER A 471 -2.69 26.59 10.62
C SER A 471 -1.54 25.56 10.57
N MET A 472 -1.54 24.72 9.53
CA MET A 472 -0.43 23.84 9.12
C MET A 472 0.67 24.55 8.31
N CYS A 473 0.60 25.89 8.12
CA CYS A 473 1.57 26.67 7.35
C CYS A 473 1.74 26.25 5.87
N TRP A 474 0.76 25.57 5.27
CA TRP A 474 0.77 25.23 3.85
C TRP A 474 0.39 26.43 2.99
N GLU A 475 1.20 26.70 1.98
CA GLU A 475 0.98 27.74 0.97
C GLU A 475 -0.03 27.23 -0.06
N LEU A 476 -1.16 27.90 -0.23
CA LEU A 476 -2.04 27.68 -1.40
C LEU A 476 -1.40 28.40 -2.60
N VAL A 477 -0.84 27.64 -3.54
CA VAL A 477 -0.05 28.20 -4.65
C VAL A 477 -0.94 28.58 -5.83
N GLU A 478 -1.85 27.68 -6.23
CA GLU A 478 -2.74 27.88 -7.38
C GLU A 478 -4.12 27.24 -7.17
N ILE A 479 -5.15 27.82 -7.82
CA ILE A 479 -6.45 27.17 -8.07
C ILE A 479 -6.80 27.39 -9.54
N ASN A 480 -7.13 26.32 -10.26
CA ASN A 480 -7.52 26.40 -11.67
C ASN A 480 -8.67 25.43 -12.02
N GLU A 481 -9.41 25.75 -13.08
CA GLU A 481 -10.57 24.98 -13.55
C GLU A 481 -10.27 24.26 -14.89
N ASP A 482 -10.33 22.93 -14.88
CA ASP A 482 -10.34 22.12 -16.10
C ASP A 482 -11.74 22.14 -16.72
N LYS A 483 -11.91 23.05 -17.68
CA LYS A 483 -13.14 23.26 -18.44
C LYS A 483 -13.57 22.05 -19.29
N LEU A 484 -12.66 21.10 -19.57
CA LEU A 484 -12.99 19.91 -20.36
C LEU A 484 -13.65 18.81 -19.50
N ASN A 485 -13.26 18.71 -18.23
CA ASN A 485 -13.81 17.73 -17.29
C ASN A 485 -14.85 18.30 -16.31
N GLU A 486 -14.97 19.63 -16.26
CA GLU A 486 -15.83 20.40 -15.34
C GLU A 486 -15.42 20.24 -13.87
N VAL A 487 -14.10 20.38 -13.61
CA VAL A 487 -13.53 20.23 -12.26
C VAL A 487 -12.51 21.32 -11.94
N GLY A 488 -12.34 21.59 -10.65
CA GLY A 488 -11.24 22.39 -10.12
C GLY A 488 -10.10 21.54 -9.57
N VAL A 489 -8.91 22.13 -9.54
CA VAL A 489 -7.73 21.64 -8.82
C VAL A 489 -7.19 22.78 -7.97
N ALA A 490 -7.00 22.53 -6.67
CA ALA A 490 -6.24 23.40 -5.77
C ALA A 490 -4.88 22.74 -5.51
N ILE A 491 -3.80 23.51 -5.58
CA ILE A 491 -2.44 23.00 -5.36
C ILE A 491 -1.81 23.74 -4.19
N TYR A 492 -1.56 22.99 -3.12
CA TYR A 492 -0.89 23.47 -1.92
C TYR A 492 0.57 23.05 -1.93
N ARG A 493 1.39 23.74 -1.12
CA ARG A 493 2.81 23.47 -0.95
C ARG A 493 3.18 23.47 0.54
N LYS A 494 3.83 22.39 0.98
CA LYS A 494 4.34 22.24 2.35
C LYS A 494 5.47 23.26 2.58
N PRO A 495 5.59 23.90 3.76
CA PRO A 495 6.66 24.87 4.02
C PRO A 495 8.06 24.23 3.94
N THR A 496 9.07 25.07 3.68
CA THR A 496 10.50 24.67 3.57
C THR A 496 11.34 24.99 4.81
N SER A 497 10.80 25.76 5.76
CA SER A 497 11.47 26.22 6.98
C SER A 497 10.48 26.27 8.15
N ASN A 498 10.99 26.42 9.38
CA ASN A 498 10.17 26.48 10.59
C ASN A 498 9.62 27.89 10.90
N ASP A 499 10.01 28.92 10.15
CA ASP A 499 9.69 30.33 10.43
C ASP A 499 8.17 30.56 10.61
N CYS A 500 7.37 29.95 9.73
CA CYS A 500 5.92 30.04 9.86
C CYS A 500 5.42 29.32 11.12
N TYR A 501 5.90 28.11 11.42
CA TYR A 501 5.52 27.35 12.63
C TYR A 501 5.86 28.13 13.92
N GLN A 502 7.02 28.79 13.96
CA GLN A 502 7.47 29.64 15.06
C GLN A 502 6.61 30.92 15.20
N SER A 503 6.11 31.46 14.09
CA SER A 503 5.24 32.65 14.06
C SER A 503 3.76 32.39 14.45
N ARG A 504 3.34 31.13 14.63
CA ARG A 504 1.93 30.79 14.84
C ARG A 504 1.40 31.33 16.17
N LYS A 505 0.30 32.08 16.11
CA LYS A 505 -0.40 32.64 17.29
C LYS A 505 -1.01 31.57 18.21
N ARG A 506 -1.17 30.34 17.72
CA ARG A 506 -1.63 29.15 18.46
C ARG A 506 -0.81 27.95 17.99
N ASN A 507 -0.40 27.08 18.91
CA ASN A 507 0.27 25.82 18.59
C ASN A 507 -0.79 24.74 18.26
N ASP A 508 -1.57 24.99 17.21
CA ASP A 508 -2.74 24.21 16.82
C ASP A 508 -2.79 24.10 15.28
N PRO A 509 -2.67 22.91 14.68
CA PRO A 509 -2.33 21.64 15.33
C PRO A 509 -0.94 21.70 15.99
N PRO A 510 -0.69 20.97 17.10
CA PRO A 510 0.55 21.04 17.85
C PRO A 510 1.75 20.52 17.06
N MET A 511 2.96 20.94 17.41
CA MET A 511 4.18 20.26 16.96
C MET A 511 4.28 18.87 17.61
N CYS A 512 4.89 17.90 16.92
CA CYS A 512 5.20 16.59 17.49
C CYS A 512 6.37 16.68 18.48
N GLU A 513 6.40 15.78 19.46
CA GLU A 513 7.51 15.62 20.40
C GLU A 513 8.81 15.23 19.66
N GLU A 514 9.97 15.64 20.16
CA GLU A 514 11.25 15.39 19.47
C GLU A 514 11.68 13.91 19.50
N ALA A 515 11.03 13.09 20.32
CA ALA A 515 11.16 11.63 20.34
C ALA A 515 10.20 10.90 19.37
N ASP A 516 9.23 11.60 18.77
CA ASP A 516 8.36 11.03 17.73
C ASP A 516 9.07 11.07 16.36
N ASP A 517 9.88 10.05 16.09
CA ASP A 517 10.52 9.88 14.79
C ASP A 517 9.47 9.91 13.66
N SER A 518 9.72 10.75 12.64
CA SER A 518 8.83 10.88 11.49
C SER A 518 8.94 9.72 10.52
N ASP A 519 10.04 8.97 10.56
CA ASP A 519 10.38 7.97 9.55
C ASP A 519 9.95 6.56 10.00
N ALA A 520 9.97 6.26 11.31
CA ALA A 520 9.23 5.17 11.93
C ALA A 520 7.73 5.17 11.58
N ALA A 521 7.27 4.09 10.93
CA ALA A 521 5.90 3.98 10.44
C ALA A 521 5.19 2.63 10.70
N TRP A 522 5.91 1.52 10.83
CA TRP A 522 5.27 0.20 10.96
C TRP A 522 4.49 0.04 12.27
N ASN A 523 3.18 -0.23 12.15
CA ASN A 523 2.23 -0.33 13.27
C ASN A 523 2.16 0.91 14.19
N ILE A 524 2.76 2.04 13.81
CA ILE A 524 2.72 3.28 14.60
C ILE A 524 1.34 3.93 14.47
N THR A 525 0.74 4.33 15.59
CA THR A 525 -0.55 5.02 15.62
C THR A 525 -0.39 6.47 15.15
N LEU A 526 -1.34 6.95 14.32
CA LEU A 526 -1.38 8.32 13.81
C LEU A 526 -1.46 9.36 14.93
N GLN A 527 -0.56 10.33 14.86
CA GLN A 527 -0.51 11.48 15.77
C GLN A 527 -1.14 12.70 15.09
N ALA A 528 -1.90 13.49 15.84
CA ALA A 528 -2.48 14.75 15.37
C ALA A 528 -1.49 15.91 15.62
N CYS A 529 -0.30 15.83 15.03
CA CYS A 529 0.77 16.81 15.22
C CYS A 529 1.60 17.07 13.95
N LEU A 530 2.42 18.12 13.97
CA LEU A 530 3.34 18.55 12.91
C LEU A 530 4.79 18.24 13.24
N HIS A 531 5.49 17.48 12.40
CA HIS A 531 6.96 17.43 12.44
C HIS A 531 7.58 18.74 11.93
N LYS A 532 8.64 19.20 12.62
CA LYS A 532 9.46 20.35 12.18
C LYS A 532 10.08 20.08 10.79
N ALA A 533 10.33 21.14 10.03
CA ALA A 533 11.29 21.08 8.94
C ALA A 533 12.71 20.89 9.52
N PRO A 534 13.56 20.05 8.91
CA PRO A 534 14.92 19.81 9.39
C PRO A 534 15.82 21.04 9.20
N GLU A 535 16.34 21.59 10.30
CA GLU A 535 17.16 22.80 10.31
C GLU A 535 18.65 22.52 10.03
N ASP A 536 19.16 21.36 10.46
CA ASP A 536 20.51 20.93 10.10
C ASP A 536 20.57 20.55 8.62
N SER A 537 21.45 21.23 7.88
CA SER A 537 21.75 20.95 6.47
C SER A 537 22.35 19.56 6.19
N SER A 538 22.68 18.78 7.23
CA SER A 538 23.13 17.39 7.16
C SER A 538 22.04 16.36 7.48
N ALA A 539 20.83 16.77 7.85
CA ALA A 539 19.71 15.89 8.17
C ALA A 539 18.87 15.51 6.93
N HIS A 540 18.22 14.34 6.99
CA HIS A 540 17.29 13.85 5.95
C HIS A 540 16.16 14.87 5.70
N GLY A 541 15.94 15.25 4.44
CA GLY A 541 14.89 16.19 4.02
C GLY A 541 15.26 17.67 4.08
N SER A 542 16.46 18.04 4.56
CA SER A 542 16.95 19.45 4.59
C SER A 542 17.26 20.02 3.21
N LYS A 543 17.50 19.14 2.23
CA LYS A 543 17.79 19.47 0.84
C LYS A 543 16.97 18.54 -0.06
N TRP A 544 16.51 19.06 -1.18
CA TRP A 544 15.90 18.24 -2.23
C TRP A 544 16.96 17.35 -2.89
N PRO A 545 16.61 16.09 -3.24
CA PRO A 545 17.45 15.25 -4.10
C PRO A 545 17.73 15.91 -5.46
N ALA A 546 18.69 15.36 -6.20
CA ALA A 546 18.94 15.78 -7.58
C ALA A 546 17.70 15.54 -8.46
N LYS A 547 17.66 16.17 -9.65
CA LYS A 547 16.61 15.90 -10.63
C LYS A 547 16.76 14.49 -11.21
N TRP A 548 15.65 13.87 -11.58
CA TRP A 548 15.66 12.60 -12.32
C TRP A 548 16.25 12.82 -13.73
N PRO A 549 17.04 11.86 -14.29
CA PRO A 549 17.42 10.56 -13.72
C PRO A 549 18.59 10.58 -12.73
N LEU A 550 19.35 11.68 -12.63
CA LEU A 550 20.61 11.72 -11.87
C LEU A 550 20.49 11.30 -10.39
N ARG A 551 19.32 11.48 -9.75
CA ARG A 551 19.08 10.99 -8.38
C ARG A 551 19.20 9.45 -8.23
N SER A 552 19.04 8.64 -9.28
CA SER A 552 19.15 7.18 -9.16
C SER A 552 20.56 6.70 -8.77
N GLU A 553 21.58 7.49 -9.08
CA GLU A 553 23.00 7.18 -8.87
C GLU A 553 23.69 8.15 -7.90
N LYS A 554 23.19 9.40 -7.78
CA LYS A 554 23.81 10.39 -6.91
C LYS A 554 23.55 10.08 -5.43
N LEU A 555 24.64 9.92 -4.67
CA LEU A 555 24.63 9.87 -3.21
C LEU A 555 23.78 11.02 -2.60
N PRO A 556 22.78 10.73 -1.76
CA PRO A 556 22.01 11.77 -1.07
C PRO A 556 22.87 12.51 -0.04
N SER A 557 22.73 13.84 0.04
CA SER A 557 23.68 14.72 0.74
C SER A 557 23.71 14.61 2.28
N TRP A 558 22.88 13.75 2.86
CA TRP A 558 22.83 13.48 4.30
C TRP A 558 23.54 12.17 4.68
N LEU A 559 23.87 11.30 3.71
CA LEU A 559 24.79 10.19 3.93
C LEU A 559 26.22 10.73 4.04
N ARG A 560 26.87 10.49 5.17
CA ARG A 560 28.21 10.99 5.52
C ARG A 560 29.15 9.84 5.82
N SER A 561 30.43 10.00 5.54
CA SER A 561 31.46 9.00 5.86
C SER A 561 31.67 8.77 7.36
N SER A 562 31.06 9.59 8.22
CA SER A 562 30.99 9.38 9.68
C SER A 562 29.88 8.42 10.11
N GLN A 563 28.99 8.01 9.21
CA GLN A 563 27.99 6.98 9.43
C GLN A 563 28.51 5.64 8.89
N VAL A 564 28.29 4.57 9.64
CA VAL A 564 28.55 3.21 9.19
C VAL A 564 27.39 2.76 8.30
N GLY A 565 27.70 2.13 7.16
CA GLY A 565 26.73 1.55 6.24
C GLY A 565 26.27 0.15 6.67
N VAL A 566 25.31 -0.40 5.95
CA VAL A 566 24.69 -1.70 6.27
C VAL A 566 25.66 -2.87 6.15
N TYR A 567 26.75 -2.73 5.38
CA TYR A 567 27.79 -3.75 5.24
C TYR A 567 29.09 -3.37 5.99
N GLY A 568 29.00 -2.46 6.96
CA GLY A 568 30.07 -2.11 7.89
C GLY A 568 31.13 -1.13 7.38
N LYS A 569 31.01 -0.59 6.15
CA LYS A 569 31.94 0.43 5.62
C LYS A 569 31.43 1.83 5.95
N ALA A 570 32.07 2.88 5.42
CA ALA A 570 31.46 4.21 5.44
C ALA A 570 30.18 4.21 4.58
N ALA A 571 29.08 4.82 5.04
CA ALA A 571 27.79 4.77 4.35
C ALA A 571 27.83 5.22 2.86
N PRO A 572 28.64 6.21 2.45
CA PRO A 572 28.84 6.55 1.03
C PRO A 572 29.50 5.44 0.20
N GLU A 573 30.40 4.66 0.79
CA GLU A 573 31.14 3.58 0.14
C GLU A 573 30.24 2.35 -0.01
N ASP A 574 29.46 2.02 1.02
CA ASP A 574 28.47 0.93 0.96
C ASP A 574 27.33 1.23 -0.03
N PHE A 575 26.85 2.48 -0.11
CA PHE A 575 25.86 2.90 -1.12
C PHE A 575 26.38 2.71 -2.55
N ALA A 576 27.66 3.03 -2.79
CA ALA A 576 28.29 2.83 -4.10
C ALA A 576 28.52 1.34 -4.40
N ALA A 577 29.02 0.58 -3.42
CA ALA A 577 29.29 -0.85 -3.56
C ALA A 577 28.02 -1.67 -3.81
N ASP A 578 26.90 -1.36 -3.15
CA ASP A 578 25.57 -1.95 -3.44
C ASP A 578 25.17 -1.72 -4.90
N TYR A 579 25.27 -0.48 -5.38
CA TYR A 579 24.85 -0.16 -6.75
C TYR A 579 25.75 -0.86 -7.79
N ASP A 580 27.07 -0.84 -7.61
CA ASP A 580 27.99 -1.54 -8.51
C ASP A 580 27.85 -3.06 -8.43
N HIS A 581 27.55 -3.64 -7.27
CA HIS A 581 27.22 -5.07 -7.13
C HIS A 581 25.99 -5.42 -7.96
N TRP A 582 24.86 -4.75 -7.75
CA TRP A 582 23.63 -5.05 -8.48
C TRP A 582 23.73 -4.79 -9.98
N LYS A 583 24.47 -3.74 -10.39
CA LYS A 583 24.78 -3.46 -11.80
C LYS A 583 25.60 -4.58 -12.44
N ASN A 584 26.57 -5.15 -11.72
CA ASN A 584 27.30 -6.34 -12.16
C ASN A 584 26.42 -7.60 -12.20
N VAL A 585 25.60 -7.86 -11.17
CA VAL A 585 24.70 -9.03 -11.11
C VAL A 585 23.68 -9.01 -12.26
N MET A 586 23.07 -7.85 -12.52
CA MET A 586 22.13 -7.68 -13.64
C MET A 586 22.82 -7.93 -14.98
N SER A 587 23.93 -7.24 -15.25
CA SER A 587 24.61 -7.31 -16.55
C SER A 587 25.35 -8.62 -16.83
N LYS A 588 25.91 -9.27 -15.80
CA LYS A 588 26.68 -10.52 -15.95
C LYS A 588 25.86 -11.80 -15.76
N SER A 589 24.64 -11.74 -15.21
CA SER A 589 23.84 -12.94 -14.97
C SER A 589 22.35 -12.75 -15.27
N TYR A 590 21.64 -11.85 -14.57
CA TYR A 590 20.17 -11.86 -14.61
C TYR A 590 19.56 -11.46 -15.97
N LEU A 591 20.24 -10.62 -16.75
CA LEU A 591 19.79 -10.23 -18.09
C LEU A 591 20.10 -11.28 -19.17
N ASN A 592 21.14 -12.10 -18.99
CA ASN A 592 21.72 -12.94 -20.05
C ASN A 592 21.58 -14.44 -19.76
N ASP A 593 21.96 -14.89 -18.56
CA ASP A 593 22.17 -16.31 -18.25
C ASP A 593 20.91 -16.99 -17.72
N LEU A 594 20.08 -16.27 -16.96
CA LEU A 594 18.84 -16.83 -16.37
C LEU A 594 17.75 -17.12 -17.42
N GLY A 595 17.94 -16.76 -18.70
CA GLY A 595 16.94 -16.98 -19.75
C GLY A 595 15.60 -16.24 -19.52
N ILE A 596 15.60 -15.21 -18.67
CA ILE A 596 14.40 -14.43 -18.34
C ILE A 596 14.07 -13.51 -19.51
N ASN A 597 12.90 -13.70 -20.13
CA ASN A 597 12.37 -12.70 -21.05
C ASN A 597 11.92 -11.44 -20.29
N TRP A 598 12.82 -10.49 -20.12
CA TRP A 598 12.55 -9.22 -19.45
C TRP A 598 11.50 -8.35 -20.16
N SER A 599 11.17 -8.62 -21.44
CA SER A 599 10.05 -7.95 -22.12
C SER A 599 8.68 -8.48 -21.65
N SER A 600 8.63 -9.62 -20.93
CA SER A 600 7.42 -10.17 -20.33
C SER A 600 7.38 -10.00 -18.80
N VAL A 601 8.21 -9.10 -18.26
CA VAL A 601 8.20 -8.69 -16.85
C VAL A 601 7.79 -7.22 -16.82
N ARG A 602 6.74 -6.88 -16.07
CA ARG A 602 6.28 -5.50 -15.87
C ARG A 602 6.48 -5.05 -14.43
N ASN A 603 6.17 -5.88 -13.46
CA ASN A 603 6.34 -5.54 -12.05
C ASN A 603 7.12 -6.58 -11.24
N VAL A 604 8.05 -6.05 -10.45
CA VAL A 604 8.97 -6.80 -9.60
C VAL A 604 8.73 -6.42 -8.14
N MET A 605 8.92 -7.35 -7.22
CA MET A 605 9.15 -7.01 -5.81
C MET A 605 10.55 -7.45 -5.43
N ASP A 606 11.32 -6.53 -4.89
CA ASP A 606 12.58 -6.84 -4.19
C ASP A 606 12.24 -6.97 -2.70
N MET A 607 12.19 -8.21 -2.23
CA MET A 607 11.60 -8.57 -0.94
C MET A 607 12.49 -8.17 0.24
N LYS A 608 13.79 -7.96 0.02
CA LYS A 608 14.73 -7.42 1.00
C LYS A 608 15.70 -6.46 0.29
N THR A 609 15.23 -5.24 0.06
CA THR A 609 16.10 -4.17 -0.44
C THR A 609 17.02 -3.69 0.68
N ILE A 610 18.26 -3.33 0.32
CA ILE A 610 19.09 -2.42 1.11
C ILE A 610 19.03 -1.03 0.44
N TYR A 611 20.09 -0.54 -0.22
CA TYR A 611 20.08 0.82 -0.81
C TYR A 611 19.30 0.95 -2.13
N GLY A 612 18.51 -0.04 -2.52
CA GLY A 612 17.73 -0.06 -3.77
C GLY A 612 18.57 -0.23 -5.03
N GLY A 613 19.81 -0.72 -4.94
CA GLY A 613 20.71 -0.89 -6.07
C GLY A 613 20.16 -1.83 -7.15
N PHE A 614 19.44 -2.89 -6.79
CA PHE A 614 18.75 -3.79 -7.72
C PHE A 614 17.73 -3.03 -8.59
N ALA A 615 16.84 -2.26 -7.98
CA ALA A 615 15.89 -1.41 -8.71
C ALA A 615 16.56 -0.27 -9.49
N ALA A 616 17.66 0.29 -8.99
CA ALA A 616 18.45 1.28 -9.71
C ALA A 616 19.20 0.69 -10.92
N ALA A 617 19.58 -0.59 -10.89
CA ALA A 617 20.17 -1.31 -12.02
C ALA A 617 19.12 -1.71 -13.08
N LEU A 618 17.84 -1.83 -12.66
CA LEU A 618 16.70 -2.08 -13.56
C LEU A 618 16.11 -0.81 -14.21
N LYS A 619 16.60 0.40 -13.85
CA LYS A 619 15.97 1.70 -14.17
C LYS A 619 15.68 1.95 -15.67
N ASP A 620 16.49 1.38 -16.55
CA ASP A 620 16.45 1.61 -18.00
C ASP A 620 15.49 0.63 -18.72
N LEU A 621 15.05 -0.43 -18.02
CA LEU A 621 13.97 -1.29 -18.47
C LEU A 621 12.61 -0.65 -18.16
N LYS A 622 11.56 -1.01 -18.91
CA LYS A 622 10.18 -0.54 -18.63
C LYS A 622 9.47 -1.39 -17.56
N VAL A 623 10.17 -1.66 -16.46
CA VAL A 623 9.66 -2.32 -15.25
C VAL A 623 9.45 -1.31 -14.12
N TRP A 624 8.76 -1.71 -13.06
CA TRP A 624 8.84 -1.05 -11.75
C TRP A 624 9.09 -2.07 -10.64
N VAL A 625 9.71 -1.62 -9.55
CA VAL A 625 10.09 -2.48 -8.41
C VAL A 625 9.45 -1.95 -7.13
N MET A 626 8.70 -2.80 -6.43
CA MET A 626 8.39 -2.58 -5.02
C MET A 626 9.61 -2.97 -4.20
N ASN A 627 10.31 -1.97 -3.64
CA ASN A 627 11.46 -2.21 -2.77
C ASN A 627 10.96 -2.38 -1.33
N VAL A 628 11.12 -3.56 -0.73
CA VAL A 628 10.59 -3.87 0.60
C VAL A 628 11.72 -3.89 1.62
N VAL A 629 11.69 -2.96 2.58
CA VAL A 629 12.61 -2.94 3.73
C VAL A 629 11.96 -3.73 4.88
N PRO A 630 12.54 -4.86 5.31
CA PRO A 630 12.06 -5.58 6.48
C PRO A 630 12.17 -4.75 7.76
N ILE A 631 11.21 -4.86 8.67
CA ILE A 631 11.18 -4.05 9.92
C ILE A 631 12.31 -4.36 10.91
N ASP A 632 13.01 -5.47 10.70
CA ASP A 632 14.18 -5.96 11.44
C ASP A 632 15.50 -5.72 10.68
N SER A 633 15.45 -5.08 9.51
CA SER A 633 16.62 -4.60 8.77
C SER A 633 16.89 -3.10 9.04
N PRO A 634 18.13 -2.60 8.86
CA PRO A 634 18.43 -1.18 9.04
C PRO A 634 17.60 -0.29 8.11
N ASP A 635 17.06 0.82 8.64
CA ASP A 635 16.22 1.71 7.84
C ASP A 635 17.02 2.39 6.72
N THR A 636 16.73 1.94 5.51
CA THR A 636 17.29 2.41 4.25
C THR A 636 16.21 2.99 3.33
N LEU A 637 14.93 2.95 3.73
CA LEU A 637 13.81 3.35 2.87
C LEU A 637 13.83 4.85 2.51
N PRO A 638 14.18 5.80 3.40
CA PRO A 638 14.44 7.18 3.03
C PRO A 638 15.42 7.34 1.87
N ILE A 639 16.47 6.53 1.84
CA ILE A 639 17.55 6.56 0.83
C ILE A 639 16.99 6.14 -0.54
N ILE A 640 16.19 5.09 -0.58
CA ILE A 640 15.52 4.57 -1.78
C ILE A 640 14.60 5.64 -2.41
N TYR A 641 13.83 6.34 -1.57
CA TYR A 641 13.00 7.45 -2.04
C TYR A 641 13.84 8.65 -2.52
N ASP A 642 14.96 8.97 -1.87
CA ASP A 642 15.90 9.97 -2.39
C ASP A 642 16.47 9.56 -3.76
N ARG A 643 16.69 8.26 -4.03
CA ARG A 643 17.05 7.74 -5.37
C ARG A 643 15.98 7.89 -6.44
N GLY A 644 14.77 8.35 -6.11
CA GLY A 644 13.65 8.48 -7.07
C GLY A 644 12.98 7.14 -7.42
N LEU A 645 13.10 6.18 -6.50
CA LEU A 645 12.39 4.90 -6.46
C LEU A 645 11.29 4.98 -5.38
N PHE A 646 10.47 3.92 -5.23
CA PHE A 646 9.54 3.80 -4.11
C PHE A 646 9.70 2.46 -3.39
N GLY A 647 9.19 2.38 -2.17
CA GLY A 647 9.21 1.16 -1.38
C GLY A 647 8.30 1.26 -0.15
N ILE A 648 8.36 0.24 0.69
CA ILE A 648 7.46 0.05 1.83
C ILE A 648 8.17 -0.69 2.96
N TYR A 649 7.80 -0.40 4.21
CA TYR A 649 8.18 -1.24 5.35
C TYR A 649 7.28 -2.47 5.43
N HIS A 650 7.83 -3.63 5.82
CA HIS A 650 7.03 -4.84 6.02
C HIS A 650 7.64 -5.80 7.05
N ASP A 651 6.80 -6.42 7.88
CA ASP A 651 7.16 -7.64 8.59
C ASP A 651 6.80 -8.88 7.75
N TRP A 652 7.81 -9.63 7.30
CA TRP A 652 7.61 -10.85 6.49
C TRP A 652 7.01 -12.03 7.26
N CYS A 653 6.85 -11.92 8.58
CA CYS A 653 6.02 -12.86 9.36
C CYS A 653 4.51 -12.56 9.26
N GLU A 654 4.11 -11.48 8.59
CA GLU A 654 2.72 -11.13 8.25
C GLU A 654 2.48 -11.21 6.73
N SER A 655 1.22 -11.36 6.27
CA SER A 655 0.91 -11.27 4.83
C SER A 655 0.98 -9.83 4.31
N PHE A 656 1.57 -9.60 3.15
CA PHE A 656 1.72 -8.30 2.50
C PHE A 656 0.37 -7.68 2.10
N SER A 657 0.24 -6.34 2.21
CA SER A 657 -0.95 -5.56 1.83
C SER A 657 -1.15 -5.44 0.31
N THR A 658 -1.26 -6.58 -0.37
CA THR A 658 -1.49 -6.70 -1.82
C THR A 658 -2.42 -7.86 -2.14
N TYR A 659 -3.09 -7.80 -3.29
CA TYR A 659 -3.94 -8.89 -3.78
C TYR A 659 -3.10 -10.11 -4.19
N PRO A 660 -3.66 -11.33 -4.17
CA PRO A 660 -2.98 -12.50 -4.71
C PRO A 660 -2.69 -12.35 -6.22
N ARG A 661 -1.63 -13.01 -6.69
CA ARG A 661 -1.20 -13.07 -8.10
C ARG A 661 -0.88 -11.67 -8.68
N SER A 662 -0.18 -10.84 -7.92
CA SER A 662 0.09 -9.43 -8.29
C SER A 662 1.37 -9.21 -9.08
N TYR A 663 2.44 -9.98 -8.85
CA TYR A 663 3.79 -9.70 -9.38
C TYR A 663 4.29 -10.74 -10.38
N ASP A 664 5.03 -10.31 -11.40
CA ASP A 664 5.65 -11.16 -12.42
C ASP A 664 6.95 -11.82 -11.93
N LEU A 665 7.70 -11.10 -11.10
CA LEU A 665 8.98 -11.55 -10.54
C LEU A 665 9.10 -11.13 -9.06
N LEU A 666 9.50 -12.07 -8.22
CA LEU A 666 9.96 -11.83 -6.86
C LEU A 666 11.47 -12.05 -6.80
N HIS A 667 12.18 -11.14 -6.12
CA HIS A 667 13.60 -11.24 -5.85
C HIS A 667 13.82 -11.24 -4.33
N ALA A 668 14.63 -12.15 -3.83
CA ALA A 668 14.97 -12.25 -2.42
C ALA A 668 16.48 -12.49 -2.28
N ASP A 669 17.19 -11.56 -1.63
CA ASP A 669 18.60 -11.70 -1.28
C ASP A 669 18.74 -11.78 0.24
N HIS A 670 19.23 -12.91 0.74
CA HIS A 670 19.44 -13.21 2.16
C HIS A 670 18.20 -12.96 3.04
N LEU A 671 16.99 -13.14 2.51
CA LEU A 671 15.74 -12.94 3.27
C LEU A 671 15.41 -14.17 4.12
N PHE A 672 15.60 -15.37 3.58
CA PHE A 672 15.03 -16.57 4.17
C PHE A 672 15.91 -17.11 5.32
N SER A 673 17.23 -16.97 5.23
CA SER A 673 18.15 -17.26 6.35
C SER A 673 17.94 -16.37 7.57
N ASP A 674 17.57 -15.10 7.35
CA ASP A 674 17.26 -14.19 8.45
C ASP A 674 15.87 -14.45 9.04
N ILE A 675 14.83 -14.61 8.21
CA ILE A 675 13.45 -14.76 8.70
C ILE A 675 13.23 -16.07 9.49
N LYS A 676 14.06 -17.12 9.25
CA LYS A 676 14.15 -18.35 10.07
C LYS A 676 14.27 -18.06 11.57
N LYS A 677 14.87 -16.94 11.96
CA LYS A 677 15.08 -16.53 13.36
C LYS A 677 13.79 -16.06 14.04
N ARG A 678 12.73 -15.75 13.27
CA ARG A 678 11.46 -15.15 13.75
C ARG A 678 10.22 -15.96 13.42
N CYS A 679 10.13 -16.58 12.24
CA CYS A 679 8.96 -17.36 11.82
C CYS A 679 9.31 -18.45 10.79
N THR A 680 8.35 -19.32 10.47
CA THR A 680 8.59 -20.49 9.62
C THR A 680 8.64 -20.10 8.13
N ILE A 681 9.64 -20.56 7.38
CA ILE A 681 9.71 -20.32 5.93
C ILE A 681 8.45 -20.85 5.22
N ALA A 682 7.85 -21.95 5.68
CA ALA A 682 6.61 -22.47 5.08
C ALA A 682 5.48 -21.43 5.00
N SER A 683 5.40 -20.50 5.95
CA SER A 683 4.44 -19.38 5.90
C SER A 683 4.87 -18.27 4.91
N VAL A 684 6.15 -17.89 4.90
CA VAL A 684 6.71 -16.93 3.94
C VAL A 684 6.64 -17.48 2.50
N PHE A 685 6.78 -18.79 2.32
CA PHE A 685 6.66 -19.47 1.04
C PHE A 685 5.20 -19.54 0.56
N ALA A 686 4.24 -19.76 1.46
CA ALA A 686 2.82 -19.64 1.14
C ALA A 686 2.45 -18.21 0.71
N GLU A 687 3.02 -17.20 1.38
CA GLU A 687 2.86 -15.79 1.00
C GLU A 687 3.52 -15.47 -0.35
N VAL A 688 4.69 -16.04 -0.64
CA VAL A 688 5.36 -15.97 -1.94
C VAL A 688 4.52 -16.61 -3.05
N ASP A 689 3.91 -17.77 -2.84
CA ASP A 689 2.93 -18.32 -3.78
C ASP A 689 1.69 -17.43 -3.90
N ARG A 690 1.20 -16.85 -2.80
CA ARG A 690 0.03 -15.95 -2.82
C ARG A 690 0.30 -14.72 -3.69
N ILE A 691 1.43 -14.05 -3.50
CA ILE A 691 1.80 -12.82 -4.21
C ILE A 691 2.16 -13.09 -5.68
N LEU A 692 2.86 -14.20 -5.99
CA LEU A 692 3.40 -14.46 -7.32
C LEU A 692 2.35 -14.95 -8.34
N ARG A 693 2.41 -14.41 -9.56
CA ARG A 693 1.58 -14.83 -10.71
C ARG A 693 1.91 -16.26 -11.18
N PRO A 694 0.95 -17.07 -11.64
CA PRO A 694 1.24 -18.28 -12.42
C PRO A 694 2.15 -17.98 -13.63
N GLU A 695 3.13 -18.84 -13.89
CA GLU A 695 4.28 -18.65 -14.81
C GLU A 695 5.21 -17.47 -14.48
N GLY A 696 4.94 -16.77 -13.38
CA GLY A 696 5.82 -15.81 -12.71
C GLY A 696 7.05 -16.50 -12.08
N LYS A 697 8.00 -15.68 -11.64
CA LYS A 697 9.38 -16.08 -11.35
C LYS A 697 9.78 -15.72 -9.93
N LEU A 698 10.52 -16.59 -9.26
CA LEU A 698 11.22 -16.27 -8.01
C LEU A 698 12.71 -16.49 -8.24
N ILE A 699 13.50 -15.47 -7.90
CA ILE A 699 14.96 -15.56 -7.77
C ILE A 699 15.27 -15.45 -6.28
N VAL A 700 15.98 -16.44 -5.74
CA VAL A 700 16.50 -16.41 -4.37
C VAL A 700 18.01 -16.50 -4.40
N ARG A 701 18.66 -15.60 -3.65
CA ARG A 701 20.06 -15.70 -3.24
C ARG A 701 20.07 -15.84 -1.73
N ASP A 702 20.64 -16.92 -1.23
CA ASP A 702 20.66 -17.24 0.20
C ASP A 702 21.69 -18.35 0.44
N ASN A 703 21.92 -18.73 1.70
CA ASN A 703 22.85 -19.82 2.00
C ASN A 703 22.37 -21.18 1.46
N ALA A 704 23.31 -22.06 1.16
CA ALA A 704 23.05 -23.32 0.45
C ALA A 704 22.01 -24.23 1.11
N GLU A 705 21.94 -24.27 2.44
CA GLU A 705 20.94 -25.03 3.18
C GLU A 705 19.53 -24.47 2.97
N THR A 706 19.39 -23.14 3.02
CA THR A 706 18.13 -22.43 2.84
C THR A 706 17.65 -22.48 1.39
N ILE A 707 18.57 -22.42 0.43
CA ILE A 707 18.32 -22.66 -1.00
C ILE A 707 17.72 -24.06 -1.22
N LEU A 708 18.32 -25.11 -0.63
CA LEU A 708 17.80 -26.48 -0.72
C LEU A 708 16.41 -26.63 -0.06
N GLU A 709 16.17 -25.95 1.07
CA GLU A 709 14.86 -25.96 1.73
C GLU A 709 13.76 -25.36 0.82
N ILE A 710 14.04 -24.20 0.23
CA ILE A 710 13.10 -23.50 -0.67
C ILE A 710 12.90 -24.28 -1.98
N GLU A 711 13.94 -24.92 -2.52
CA GLU A 711 13.81 -25.77 -3.70
C GLU A 711 12.90 -26.98 -3.41
N ASN A 712 13.04 -27.62 -2.25
CA ASN A 712 12.14 -28.70 -1.82
C ASN A 712 10.68 -28.23 -1.69
N MET A 713 10.45 -27.02 -1.14
CA MET A 713 9.11 -26.42 -1.12
C MET A 713 8.59 -26.17 -2.54
N ALA A 714 9.37 -25.54 -3.42
CA ALA A 714 9.00 -25.29 -4.83
C ALA A 714 8.66 -26.58 -5.60
N ARG A 715 9.47 -27.65 -5.44
CA ARG A 715 9.19 -28.96 -6.03
C ARG A 715 7.91 -29.58 -5.47
N SER A 716 7.64 -29.44 -4.17
CA SER A 716 6.41 -29.96 -3.54
C SER A 716 5.12 -29.28 -4.02
N VAL A 717 5.17 -27.98 -4.39
CA VAL A 717 4.06 -27.26 -5.07
C VAL A 717 4.11 -27.35 -6.60
N LYS A 718 4.90 -28.28 -7.15
CA LYS A 718 5.05 -28.53 -8.59
C LYS A 718 5.41 -27.27 -9.40
N TRP A 719 6.27 -26.41 -8.85
CA TRP A 719 6.93 -25.34 -9.59
C TRP A 719 8.12 -25.90 -10.39
N LYS A 720 8.48 -25.23 -11.47
CA LYS A 720 9.58 -25.63 -12.35
C LYS A 720 10.89 -25.04 -11.81
N VAL A 721 11.80 -25.87 -11.31
CA VAL A 721 13.18 -25.44 -11.05
C VAL A 721 13.84 -25.18 -12.41
N LYS A 722 14.38 -23.98 -12.60
CA LYS A 722 15.02 -23.55 -13.85
C LYS A 722 16.54 -23.52 -13.72
N MET A 723 17.03 -23.13 -12.55
CA MET A 723 18.43 -23.25 -12.16
C MET A 723 18.49 -23.36 -10.63
N SER A 724 19.41 -24.18 -10.13
CA SER A 724 19.80 -24.23 -8.72
C SER A 724 21.30 -24.48 -8.66
N TYR A 725 22.02 -23.70 -7.88
CA TYR A 725 23.48 -23.74 -7.80
C TYR A 725 23.96 -23.22 -6.46
N SER A 726 24.98 -23.87 -5.88
CA SER A 726 25.63 -23.42 -4.64
C SER A 726 27.15 -23.53 -4.74
N LYS A 727 27.88 -22.51 -4.24
CA LYS A 727 29.35 -22.43 -4.20
C LYS A 727 29.76 -21.67 -2.93
N ASN A 728 30.79 -22.14 -2.23
CA ASN A 728 31.38 -21.46 -1.06
C ASN A 728 30.37 -21.11 0.06
N GLY A 729 29.33 -21.93 0.26
CA GLY A 729 28.27 -21.72 1.25
C GLY A 729 27.07 -20.89 0.73
N GLU A 730 27.30 -20.06 -0.28
CA GLU A 730 26.26 -19.29 -0.98
C GLU A 730 25.52 -20.11 -2.03
N GLY A 731 24.29 -19.72 -2.38
CA GLY A 731 23.53 -20.31 -3.48
C GLY A 731 22.57 -19.36 -4.19
N LEU A 732 22.18 -19.77 -5.40
CA LEU A 732 21.28 -19.06 -6.30
C LEU A 732 20.25 -20.05 -6.87
N LEU A 733 18.98 -19.80 -6.53
CA LEU A 733 17.82 -20.56 -6.98
C LEU A 733 16.96 -19.70 -7.90
N PHE A 734 16.63 -20.23 -9.07
CA PHE A 734 15.68 -19.64 -10.00
C PHE A 734 14.57 -20.65 -10.30
N VAL A 735 13.35 -20.31 -9.88
CA VAL A 735 12.16 -21.15 -10.06
C VAL A 735 11.05 -20.39 -10.78
N GLN A 736 10.23 -21.12 -11.53
CA GLN A 736 9.06 -20.60 -12.22
C GLN A 736 7.80 -21.27 -11.67
N LYS A 737 6.87 -20.45 -11.16
CA LYS A 737 5.59 -20.90 -10.60
C LYS A 737 4.72 -21.53 -11.69
N SER A 738 4.06 -22.65 -11.37
CA SER A 738 3.08 -23.29 -12.26
C SER A 738 1.64 -22.88 -11.92
N PHE A 739 0.68 -23.39 -12.69
CA PHE A 739 -0.76 -23.28 -12.40
C PHE A 739 -1.25 -24.30 -11.35
N TRP A 740 -0.38 -25.15 -10.81
CA TRP A 740 -0.79 -26.25 -9.93
C TRP A 740 -1.37 -25.77 -8.59
N ARG A 741 -2.35 -26.54 -8.09
CA ARG A 741 -2.98 -26.40 -6.78
C ARG A 741 -3.31 -27.78 -6.18
N PRO A 742 -3.28 -27.93 -4.84
CA PRO A 742 -3.67 -29.15 -4.16
C PRO A 742 -5.20 -29.35 -4.15
N ASN A 743 -5.65 -30.60 -3.98
CA ASN A 743 -7.08 -30.95 -3.95
C ASN A 743 -7.70 -30.93 -2.54
N GLN A 744 -6.88 -30.83 -1.48
CA GLN A 744 -7.37 -30.74 -0.09
C GLN A 744 -7.56 -29.28 0.31
N GLU A 745 -8.61 -28.98 1.06
CA GLU A 745 -8.91 -27.63 1.57
C GLU A 745 -8.57 -27.51 3.07
N GLN A 746 -8.10 -26.32 3.47
CA GLN A 746 -7.96 -25.89 4.85
C GLN A 746 -8.98 -24.77 5.15
N ILE A 747 -9.83 -24.97 6.14
CA ILE A 747 -10.83 -23.98 6.57
C ILE A 747 -10.13 -22.94 7.46
N ILE A 748 -9.99 -21.70 6.97
CA ILE A 748 -9.36 -20.62 7.74
C ILE A 748 -10.45 -19.90 8.55
N LYS A 749 -10.67 -20.39 9.78
CA LYS A 749 -11.74 -19.95 10.70
C LYS A 749 -11.75 -18.44 11.00
N SER A 750 -10.64 -17.73 10.84
CA SER A 750 -10.55 -16.29 11.02
C SER A 750 -11.11 -15.47 9.84
N ALA A 751 -11.28 -16.11 8.67
CA ALA A 751 -11.65 -15.49 7.40
C ALA A 751 -12.96 -16.07 6.80
N ILE A 752 -13.89 -16.43 7.68
CA ILE A 752 -15.26 -16.87 7.39
C ILE A 752 -16.21 -16.15 8.35
N ALA A 753 -17.36 -15.73 7.84
CA ALA A 753 -18.44 -15.07 8.57
C ALA A 753 -19.31 -16.04 9.40
#